data_AF-A0A941Q1N2-F1
#
_entry.id   AF-A0A941Q1N2-F1
#
_cell.length_a   1.000
_cell.length_b   1.000
_cell.length_c   1.000
_cell.angle_alpha   90.00
_cell.angle_beta   90.00
_cell.angle_gamma   90.00
#
_symmetry.space_group_name_H-M   'P 1'
#
loop_
_entity.id
_entity.type
_entity.pdbx_description
1 polymer ?
#
loop_
_entity_poly.entity_id
_entity_poly.type
_entity_poly.pdbx_seq_one_letter_code
_entity_poly.pdbx_strand_id
1 'polypeptide(L)'
;MTEPQEPKGGEVFEAHEERLRALIKRAEAPVLGLLGRLVPVEARTAIQADIRLLPSARAYAIRLDQYPALFGVWLAEHVMSGLGQDGHFSLYPYLQRAIGVTGDLSLTDKELLWRAFRRAMFKLGIQPLSRTSGTHFMADEYVRQAGVPIAFADDLATRMLQLARRLGLPDEDDQEGLMTWQSALLNKLGQPFSVTARKAVERDALGYYTRAFLRVHANGGRATSSDALEEALAKAFATGGATNSIRRAAIPQLLYRDGVLGVLFPATTNPTSYQLLCGSSPSAVRADTVGGFRPLPPGLHKEVSVLRSDGERVLSAKLWADAMSNRLLIFNAEGRLRAAAQLAQEETLELTPGSYVALCRFEPTNVEACVEVNESPKLVEVALEVRPGAEVVLENGPARLCIVGSNQPTFVLNGTVKGSLERLEVWYGAMDAAVEVPLDWREAGIASFELRVTSDEHRALVPVTLDSDGRARVRLHEAIQGLPVKPGLRRLVIELARSGDARTLQRQSILYWVGLDAVSYGMRFTYATRPQNLLVSSCAGLKLGDTHAEPTDDHTRVLRMAFEVGDGRLVHLSWNRPGVFVAVEVPSEDGASATISRPLGATEAVSLTSAKSVVVSASEPGYITLGSMRTFVDFSHRPSKVFPAGLLASRLEPGARTLAYEREAGGPAIPLLQLSQPHVVTEVKAERLANLLEVRVTVTGEPTDVAITGRELSSGRELRAEHELLAGTWHRNDLARMQVYSTDALGKHVIYVLLDVETLRPGVWLLGFDARVGGAWGRLEDSNEGRIAVAIAVDVMGKEVPGSQVVADAGTLELREVVGRLSRLNEHFRQMWSPACYEQQSWLGQYYTALVDLLRDHEADYVTELADMAMCRAGDDVRQGFIPRQSVPASLNRVFTQPRIKYRQVNSRPHPFSVALRAMPSLKGAVAPAFGLVLHPLAAVAFKNFPEVARGLRPKSFQLKAYREALVGARPEGAHQLDDELFLPKDGDLLGPLHLAQAWRDMERGLETSRLMQSPRKAAAIAMARQWRREQPAFDSSAPAGLRGENLVLDLRQADGHEVDDEEELKREHLGHIANACAWLAWHFRLEARSPGALAKLHAKLASLRRQVEVQGPVVSDCVGYYLHVAPAMFAFYLLLWELVLTIELDPAVQDV
;
A
#
# COMPACT_ATOMS: atom_id res chain seq x y z
N MET A 1 38.85 51.46 66.80
CA MET A 1 38.20 50.16 66.99
C MET A 1 36.83 50.23 66.36
N THR A 2 36.72 49.67 65.16
CA THR A 2 35.45 49.41 64.46
C THR A 2 35.74 48.16 63.66
N GLU A 3 35.30 47.01 64.17
CA GLU A 3 35.38 45.72 63.50
C GLU A 3 34.58 45.78 62.18
N PRO A 4 35.09 45.23 61.08
CA PRO A 4 34.29 45.00 59.89
C PRO A 4 33.37 43.80 60.15
N GLN A 5 32.07 43.98 59.98
CA GLN A 5 31.09 42.90 59.93
C GLN A 5 31.45 41.97 58.76
N GLU A 6 31.82 40.72 59.07
CA GLU A 6 31.82 39.63 58.09
C GLU A 6 30.39 39.41 57.59
N PRO A 7 30.15 39.29 56.27
CA PRO A 7 28.85 38.91 55.75
C PRO A 7 28.52 37.48 56.22
N LYS A 8 27.33 37.30 56.80
CA LYS A 8 26.80 35.96 57.12
C LYS A 8 26.79 35.13 55.84
N GLY A 9 27.48 34.00 55.81
CA GLY A 9 27.68 33.18 54.61
C GLY A 9 26.42 32.70 53.85
N GLY A 10 25.20 32.96 54.35
CA GLY A 10 23.95 32.72 53.63
C GLY A 10 23.67 33.73 52.50
N GLU A 11 23.99 35.02 52.69
CA GLU A 11 23.67 36.08 51.70
C GLU A 11 24.48 35.92 50.40
N VAL A 12 25.67 35.34 50.48
CA VAL A 12 26.56 35.10 49.33
C VAL A 12 26.01 33.98 48.43
N PHE A 13 25.46 32.90 49.01
CA PHE A 13 24.92 31.79 48.22
C PHE A 13 23.58 32.14 47.56
N GLU A 14 22.72 32.94 48.20
CA GLU A 14 21.43 33.35 47.63
C GLU A 14 21.60 34.12 46.31
N ALA A 15 22.47 35.13 46.27
CA ALA A 15 22.71 35.93 45.07
C ALA A 15 23.29 35.10 43.91
N HIS A 16 24.20 34.16 44.22
CA HIS A 16 24.79 33.28 43.21
C HIS A 16 23.80 32.21 42.73
N GLU A 17 22.95 31.67 43.60
CA GLU A 17 21.89 30.72 43.26
C GLU A 17 20.85 31.34 42.34
N GLU A 18 20.35 32.55 42.65
CA GLU A 18 19.39 33.24 41.79
C GLU A 18 19.95 33.53 40.41
N ARG A 19 21.19 34.04 40.34
CA ARG A 19 21.87 34.32 39.08
C ARG A 19 22.07 33.05 38.26
N LEU A 20 22.57 31.98 38.88
CA LEU A 20 22.80 30.72 38.17
C LEU A 20 21.47 30.10 37.72
N ARG A 21 20.43 30.11 38.55
CA ARG A 21 19.09 29.63 38.17
C ARG A 21 18.56 30.38 36.94
N ALA A 22 18.73 31.71 36.87
CA ALA A 22 18.35 32.49 35.69
C ALA A 22 19.14 32.11 34.43
N LEU A 23 20.44 31.79 34.56
CA LEU A 23 21.25 31.30 33.43
C LEU A 23 20.84 29.89 33.00
N ILE A 24 20.56 28.99 33.95
CA ILE A 24 20.07 27.62 33.67
C ILE A 24 18.75 27.67 32.91
N LYS A 25 17.83 28.58 33.27
CA LYS A 25 16.58 28.78 32.54
C LYS A 25 16.80 29.19 31.08
N ARG A 26 17.87 29.94 30.78
CA ARG A 26 18.20 30.35 29.40
C ARG A 26 19.00 29.32 28.62
N ALA A 27 19.46 28.25 29.27
CA ALA A 27 20.26 27.20 28.65
C ALA A 27 19.37 26.07 28.12
N GLU A 28 19.68 25.57 26.92
CA GLU A 28 19.03 24.40 26.33
C GLU A 28 19.58 23.06 26.85
N ALA A 29 20.74 23.08 27.53
CA ALA A 29 21.47 21.89 27.91
C ALA A 29 20.61 20.95 28.78
N PRO A 30 20.45 19.65 28.40
CA PRO A 30 19.50 18.76 29.06
C PRO A 30 20.00 18.21 30.39
N VAL A 31 21.30 18.36 30.70
CA VAL A 31 21.97 17.76 31.86
C VAL A 31 22.81 18.79 32.62
N LEU A 32 23.02 18.55 33.92
CA LEU A 32 23.70 19.49 34.81
C LEU A 32 25.19 19.69 34.50
N GLY A 33 25.91 18.66 34.04
CA GLY A 33 27.35 18.72 33.80
C GLY A 33 27.75 19.76 32.77
N LEU A 34 26.96 19.90 31.70
CA LEU A 34 27.17 20.89 30.63
C LEU A 34 27.00 22.34 31.11
N LEU A 35 26.39 22.55 32.28
CA LEU A 35 26.16 23.87 32.86
C LEU A 35 27.32 24.32 33.78
N GLY A 36 28.36 23.49 33.98
CA GLY A 36 29.46 23.77 34.91
C GLY A 36 30.14 25.13 34.71
N ARG A 37 30.35 25.54 33.45
CA ARG A 37 30.97 26.84 33.12
C ARG A 37 30.12 28.06 33.49
N LEU A 38 28.83 27.87 33.75
CA LEU A 38 27.96 28.95 34.21
C LEU A 38 28.18 29.29 35.69
N VAL A 39 28.88 28.43 36.46
CA VAL A 39 29.19 28.67 37.87
C VAL A 39 30.37 29.66 37.97
N PRO A 40 30.17 30.87 38.55
CA PRO A 40 31.22 31.88 38.70
C PRO A 40 32.37 31.38 39.58
N VAL A 41 33.59 31.89 39.34
CA VAL A 41 34.79 31.50 40.10
C VAL A 41 34.62 31.78 41.60
N GLU A 42 33.99 32.90 41.94
CA GLU A 42 33.72 33.31 43.33
C GLU A 42 32.79 32.31 44.03
N ALA A 43 31.74 31.85 43.32
CA ALA A 43 30.83 30.85 43.84
C ALA A 43 31.53 29.49 44.04
N ARG A 44 32.46 29.11 43.15
CA ARG A 44 33.27 27.88 43.31
C ARG A 44 34.13 27.95 44.58
N THR A 45 34.77 29.09 44.82
CA THR A 45 35.58 29.29 46.04
C THR A 45 34.72 29.24 47.31
N ALA A 46 33.53 29.86 47.28
CA ALA A 46 32.58 29.81 48.38
C ALA A 46 32.07 28.38 48.67
N ILE A 47 31.70 27.62 47.63
CA ILE A 47 31.29 26.21 47.76
C ILE A 47 32.42 25.37 48.38
N GLN A 48 33.67 25.53 47.90
CA GLN A 48 34.82 24.80 48.46
C GLN A 48 35.07 25.14 49.94
N ALA A 49 34.90 26.41 50.34
CA ALA A 49 35.06 26.82 51.72
C ALA A 49 33.97 26.21 52.61
N ASP A 50 32.69 26.24 52.19
CA ASP A 50 31.56 25.64 52.93
C ASP A 50 31.74 24.12 53.08
N ILE A 51 32.12 23.43 52.01
CA ILE A 51 32.34 21.97 52.01
C ILE A 51 33.50 21.57 52.95
N ARG A 52 34.58 22.36 53.02
CA ARG A 52 35.69 22.11 53.94
C ARG A 52 35.29 22.28 55.41
N LEU A 53 34.35 23.19 55.71
CA LEU A 53 33.87 23.41 57.07
C LEU A 53 32.98 22.27 57.57
N LEU A 54 32.13 21.70 56.69
CA LEU A 54 31.15 20.66 57.05
C LEU A 54 31.11 19.51 56.02
N PRO A 55 32.19 18.69 55.91
CA PRO A 55 32.24 17.60 54.94
C PRO A 55 31.34 16.43 55.37
N SER A 56 30.09 16.41 54.90
CA SER A 56 29.16 15.29 55.12
C SER A 56 28.09 15.18 54.04
N ALA A 57 27.65 13.95 53.76
CA ALA A 57 26.54 13.66 52.84
C ALA A 57 25.23 14.36 53.27
N ARG A 58 24.96 14.41 54.58
CA ARG A 58 23.78 15.06 55.14
C ARG A 58 23.80 16.58 54.99
N ALA A 59 24.93 17.23 55.29
CA ALA A 59 25.07 18.67 55.09
C ALA A 59 24.92 19.03 53.61
N TYR A 60 25.55 18.27 52.72
CA TYR A 60 25.44 18.48 51.28
C TYR A 60 24.01 18.26 50.76
N ALA A 61 23.28 17.27 51.26
CA ALA A 61 21.87 17.07 50.93
C ALA A 61 20.97 18.25 51.33
N ILE A 62 21.26 18.91 52.45
CA ILE A 62 20.57 20.15 52.87
C ILE A 62 20.92 21.29 51.90
N ARG A 63 22.19 21.43 51.51
CA ARG A 63 22.64 22.44 50.53
C ARG A 63 22.00 22.26 49.16
N LEU A 64 21.87 21.03 48.68
CA LEU A 64 21.14 20.71 47.45
C LEU A 64 19.67 21.15 47.49
N ASP A 65 19.05 21.11 48.66
CA ASP A 65 17.65 21.50 48.80
C ASP A 65 17.46 23.03 48.85
N GLN A 66 18.40 23.73 49.49
CA GLN A 66 18.42 25.20 49.63
C GLN A 66 18.91 25.90 48.35
N TYR A 67 20.02 25.43 47.78
CA TYR A 67 20.73 26.02 46.65
C TYR A 67 20.95 24.98 45.53
N PRO A 68 19.85 24.49 44.91
CA PRO A 68 19.90 23.39 43.96
C PRO A 68 20.75 23.69 42.73
N ALA A 69 20.75 24.92 42.21
CA ALA A 69 21.54 25.27 41.02
C ALA A 69 23.04 25.16 41.31
N LEU A 70 23.50 25.77 42.40
CA LEU A 70 24.92 25.79 42.76
C LEU A 70 25.46 24.40 43.07
N PHE A 71 24.85 23.70 44.04
CA PHE A 71 25.36 22.41 44.52
C PHE A 71 25.02 21.26 43.58
N GLY A 72 23.97 21.38 42.77
CA GLY A 72 23.62 20.41 41.73
C GLY A 72 24.59 20.45 40.54
N VAL A 73 24.84 21.65 40.00
CA VAL A 73 25.81 21.83 38.89
C VAL A 73 27.22 21.48 39.36
N TRP A 74 27.62 21.91 40.56
CA TRP A 74 28.93 21.56 41.16
C TRP A 74 29.16 20.05 41.19
N LEU A 75 28.19 19.30 41.71
CA LEU A 75 28.29 17.85 41.85
C LEU A 75 28.41 17.17 40.47
N ALA A 76 27.56 17.56 39.52
CA ALA A 76 27.55 16.98 38.17
C ALA A 76 28.83 17.32 37.39
N GLU A 77 29.37 18.54 37.53
CA GLU A 77 30.62 18.95 36.91
C GLU A 77 31.82 18.15 37.42
N HIS A 78 31.88 17.85 38.73
CA HIS A 78 32.95 17.03 39.30
C HIS A 78 32.90 15.59 38.77
N VAL A 79 31.70 15.03 38.61
CA VAL A 79 31.52 13.73 37.97
C VAL A 79 31.94 13.79 36.50
N MET A 80 31.49 14.79 35.74
CA MET A 80 31.83 14.99 34.33
C MET A 80 33.34 15.15 34.11
N SER A 81 34.04 15.81 35.03
CA SER A 81 35.48 16.07 34.92
C SER A 81 36.32 14.84 35.25
N GLY A 82 35.91 14.04 36.24
CA GLY A 82 36.67 12.86 36.67
C GLY A 82 36.40 11.60 35.83
N LEU A 83 35.16 11.42 35.36
CA LEU A 83 34.71 10.15 34.81
C LEU A 83 35.42 9.81 33.48
N GLY A 84 36.18 8.71 33.49
CA GLY A 84 36.92 8.21 32.32
C GLY A 84 38.40 8.64 32.27
N GLN A 85 38.89 9.46 33.21
CA GLN A 85 40.31 9.86 33.26
C GLN A 85 41.23 8.69 33.65
N ASP A 86 40.78 7.80 34.54
CA ASP A 86 41.59 6.73 35.12
C ASP A 86 41.47 5.38 34.37
N GLY A 87 40.79 5.36 33.21
CA GLY A 87 40.57 4.13 32.41
C GLY A 87 39.60 3.11 33.01
N HIS A 88 39.16 3.29 34.26
CA HIS A 88 38.20 2.44 34.98
C HIS A 88 36.93 3.23 35.37
N PHE A 89 35.81 2.52 35.63
CA PHE A 89 34.57 3.14 36.10
C PHE A 89 34.61 3.40 37.61
N SER A 90 34.91 4.65 38.02
CA SER A 90 35.12 5.04 39.42
C SER A 90 34.24 6.22 39.86
N LEU A 91 32.91 6.06 39.90
CA LEU A 91 31.98 7.18 40.21
C LEU A 91 32.12 7.75 41.63
N TYR A 92 32.05 6.90 42.67
CA TYR A 92 31.95 7.35 44.06
C TYR A 92 33.18 8.14 44.57
N PRO A 93 34.43 7.82 44.16
CA PRO A 93 35.59 8.66 44.45
C PRO A 93 35.43 10.12 44.02
N TYR A 94 34.80 10.39 42.88
CA TYR A 94 34.56 11.76 42.43
C TYR A 94 33.42 12.43 43.20
N LEU A 95 32.38 11.69 43.60
CA LEU A 95 31.33 12.20 44.48
C LEU A 95 31.90 12.57 45.86
N GLN A 96 32.71 11.70 46.46
CA GLN A 96 33.40 11.92 47.74
C GLN A 96 34.26 13.18 47.69
N ARG A 97 35.06 13.33 46.61
CA ARG A 97 35.87 14.52 46.36
C ARG A 97 35.01 15.78 46.22
N ALA A 98 33.90 15.70 45.49
CA ALA A 98 33.00 16.83 45.28
C ALA A 98 32.34 17.34 46.57
N ILE A 99 32.05 16.44 47.52
CA ILE A 99 31.41 16.76 48.81
C ILE A 99 32.39 16.84 49.99
N GLY A 100 33.70 16.74 49.74
CA GLY A 100 34.77 16.90 50.74
C GLY A 100 34.95 15.73 51.73
N VAL A 101 34.34 14.57 51.48
CA VAL A 101 34.42 13.41 52.37
C VAL A 101 35.60 12.51 51.97
N THR A 102 36.40 12.07 52.95
CA THR A 102 37.59 11.23 52.74
C THR A 102 37.34 9.72 52.92
N GLY A 103 36.25 9.33 53.58
CA GLY A 103 35.85 7.93 53.81
C GLY A 103 34.79 7.42 52.84
N ASP A 104 34.58 6.10 52.81
CA ASP A 104 33.56 5.44 51.99
C ASP A 104 32.14 5.84 52.38
N LEU A 105 31.34 6.20 51.38
CA LEU A 105 29.92 6.52 51.58
C LEU A 105 29.11 5.27 51.89
N SER A 106 28.38 5.29 53.02
CA SER A 106 27.43 4.25 53.38
C SER A 106 26.26 4.19 52.37
N LEU A 107 25.51 3.07 52.35
CA LEU A 107 24.33 2.96 51.49
C LEU A 107 23.29 4.05 51.81
N THR A 108 23.08 4.32 53.10
CA THR A 108 22.18 5.39 53.57
C THR A 108 22.61 6.76 53.09
N ASP A 109 23.92 7.07 53.12
CA ASP A 109 24.45 8.34 52.61
C ASP A 109 24.26 8.48 51.10
N LYS A 110 24.49 7.38 50.36
CA LYS A 110 24.29 7.32 48.90
C LYS A 110 22.83 7.58 48.53
N GLU A 111 21.88 6.94 49.22
CA GLU A 111 20.44 7.14 49.01
C GLU A 111 20.00 8.56 49.38
N LEU A 112 20.48 9.10 50.50
CA LEU A 112 20.16 10.45 50.95
C LEU A 112 20.60 11.50 49.91
N LEU A 113 21.85 11.43 49.46
CA LEU A 113 22.40 12.31 48.43
C LEU A 113 21.63 12.18 47.13
N TRP A 114 21.36 10.94 46.69
CA TRP A 114 20.64 10.67 45.45
C TRP A 114 19.22 11.26 45.47
N ARG A 115 18.46 11.07 46.56
CA ARG A 115 17.11 11.67 46.71
C ARG A 115 17.16 13.19 46.72
N ALA A 116 18.13 13.80 47.40
CA ALA A 116 18.28 15.26 47.44
C ALA A 116 18.66 15.82 46.05
N PHE A 117 19.59 15.16 45.36
CA PHE A 117 20.01 15.51 44.01
C PHE A 117 18.84 15.42 43.03
N ARG A 118 17.98 14.41 43.16
CA ARG A 118 16.76 14.28 42.37
C ARG A 118 15.76 15.41 42.57
N ARG A 119 15.49 15.79 43.82
CA ARG A 119 14.65 16.95 44.10
C ARG A 119 15.22 18.25 43.52
N ALA A 120 16.54 18.42 43.60
CA ALA A 120 17.23 19.57 42.99
C ALA A 120 17.03 19.60 41.46
N MET A 121 17.13 18.46 40.77
CA MET A 121 16.87 18.38 39.34
C MET A 121 15.45 18.80 38.96
N PHE A 122 14.44 18.30 39.68
CA PHE A 122 13.06 18.70 39.42
C PHE A 122 12.85 20.22 39.67
N LYS A 123 13.44 20.80 40.73
CA LYS A 123 13.42 22.26 40.96
C LYS A 123 14.01 23.06 39.80
N LEU A 124 15.05 22.53 39.15
CA LEU A 124 15.76 23.15 38.04
C LEU A 124 15.17 22.84 36.64
N GLY A 125 14.11 22.04 36.56
CA GLY A 125 13.50 21.66 35.27
C GLY A 125 14.31 20.64 34.49
N ILE A 126 15.11 19.85 35.19
CA ILE A 126 16.01 18.84 34.62
C ILE A 126 15.41 17.47 34.86
N GLN A 127 15.39 16.64 33.82
CA GLN A 127 14.75 15.34 33.90
C GLN A 127 15.65 14.32 34.65
N PRO A 128 15.18 13.74 35.77
CA PRO A 128 15.83 12.61 36.41
C PRO A 128 15.50 11.29 35.70
N LEU A 129 16.24 10.22 35.99
CA LEU A 129 15.89 8.87 35.52
C LEU A 129 14.57 8.40 36.13
N SER A 130 13.76 7.66 35.39
CA SER A 130 12.51 7.11 35.91
C SER A 130 12.75 5.95 36.85
N ARG A 131 13.80 5.16 36.58
CA ARG A 131 14.23 4.04 37.43
C ARG A 131 14.71 4.52 38.80
N THR A 132 13.98 4.13 39.85
CA THR A 132 14.25 4.48 41.26
C THR A 132 14.69 3.28 42.11
N SER A 133 14.81 2.09 41.52
CA SER A 133 15.18 0.84 42.20
C SER A 133 15.98 -0.08 41.25
N GLY A 134 16.49 -1.20 41.76
CA GLY A 134 17.27 -2.18 40.99
C GLY A 134 18.79 -1.99 41.09
N THR A 135 19.55 -2.61 40.19
CA THR A 135 21.01 -2.50 40.19
C THR A 135 21.46 -1.16 39.62
N HIS A 136 22.44 -0.52 40.26
CA HIS A 136 23.11 0.71 39.80
C HIS A 136 22.23 1.95 39.52
N PHE A 137 20.93 1.98 39.84
CA PHE A 137 20.04 3.11 39.53
C PHE A 137 20.52 4.47 40.07
N MET A 138 21.09 4.51 41.28
CA MET A 138 21.65 5.74 41.85
C MET A 138 22.87 6.24 41.07
N ALA A 139 23.77 5.33 40.70
CA ALA A 139 24.99 5.65 39.97
C ALA A 139 24.66 6.15 38.56
N ASP A 140 23.72 5.48 37.89
CA ASP A 140 23.28 5.82 36.54
C ASP A 140 22.69 7.24 36.45
N GLU A 141 22.08 7.74 37.53
CA GLU A 141 21.55 9.11 37.60
C GLU A 141 22.67 10.14 37.53
N TYR A 142 23.68 10.02 38.40
CA TYR A 142 24.83 10.94 38.38
C TYR A 142 25.58 10.89 37.06
N VAL A 143 25.76 9.69 36.50
CA VAL A 143 26.40 9.50 35.20
C VAL A 143 25.59 10.12 34.07
N ARG A 144 24.26 9.99 34.08
CA ARG A 144 23.40 10.67 33.10
C ARG A 144 23.56 12.18 33.19
N GLN A 145 23.51 12.74 34.40
CA GLN A 145 23.57 14.19 34.61
C GLN A 145 24.95 14.79 34.34
N ALA A 146 26.00 13.98 34.34
CA ALA A 146 27.32 14.40 33.87
C ALA A 146 27.34 14.64 32.35
N GLY A 147 26.47 13.98 31.57
CA GLY A 147 26.50 14.05 30.11
C GLY A 147 27.69 13.33 29.48
N VAL A 148 28.06 13.72 28.26
CA VAL A 148 29.31 13.27 27.63
C VAL A 148 30.50 13.91 28.38
N PRO A 149 31.38 13.12 29.03
CA PRO A 149 32.53 13.67 29.73
C PRO A 149 33.43 14.45 28.76
N ILE A 150 33.97 15.58 29.22
CA ILE A 150 34.72 16.51 28.37
C ILE A 150 35.94 15.86 27.69
N ALA A 151 36.54 14.85 28.34
CA ALA A 151 37.64 14.06 27.79
C ALA A 151 37.29 13.34 26.47
N PHE A 152 36.01 13.09 26.20
CA PHE A 152 35.53 12.40 24.99
C PHE A 152 34.80 13.33 24.01
N ALA A 153 34.65 14.63 24.33
CA ALA A 153 33.92 15.57 23.49
C ALA A 153 34.61 15.79 22.12
N ASP A 154 35.95 15.89 22.10
CA ASP A 154 36.73 16.04 20.85
C ASP A 154 36.60 14.80 19.93
N ASP A 155 36.63 13.58 20.49
CA ASP A 155 36.45 12.34 19.71
C ASP A 155 35.01 12.23 19.18
N LEU A 156 34.01 12.57 20.02
CA LEU A 156 32.61 12.62 19.59
C LEU A 156 32.42 13.59 18.41
N ALA A 157 32.93 14.81 18.53
CA ALA A 157 32.85 15.84 17.50
C ALA A 157 33.50 15.38 16.18
N THR A 158 34.67 14.74 16.26
CA THR A 158 35.38 14.19 15.10
C THR A 158 34.53 13.11 14.40
N ARG A 159 33.91 12.21 15.16
CA ARG A 159 33.05 11.15 14.62
C ARG A 159 31.76 11.70 14.02
N MET A 160 31.16 12.73 14.63
CA MET A 160 29.99 13.42 14.08
C MET A 160 30.32 14.09 12.74
N LEU A 161 31.46 14.77 12.63
CA LEU A 161 31.90 15.38 11.37
C LEU A 161 32.20 14.34 10.28
N GLN A 162 32.84 13.23 10.63
CA GLN A 162 33.07 12.12 9.71
C GLN A 162 31.75 11.50 9.22
N LEU A 163 30.78 11.33 10.11
CA LEU A 163 29.46 10.82 9.76
C LEU A 163 28.71 11.80 8.85
N ALA A 164 28.72 13.09 9.19
CA ALA A 164 28.09 14.16 8.41
C ALA A 164 28.63 14.22 6.98
N ARG A 165 29.96 14.11 6.79
CA ARG A 165 30.57 14.08 5.45
C ARG A 165 30.14 12.88 4.61
N ARG A 166 29.83 11.75 5.23
CA ARG A 166 29.48 10.50 4.55
C ARG A 166 27.99 10.36 4.29
N LEU A 167 27.17 10.51 5.33
CA LEU A 167 25.72 10.34 5.26
C LEU A 167 25.00 11.63 4.89
N GLY A 168 25.57 12.79 5.25
CA GLY A 168 24.93 14.10 5.19
C GLY A 168 24.42 14.57 6.55
N LEU A 169 23.86 15.79 6.59
CA LEU A 169 23.26 16.40 7.79
C LEU A 169 21.75 16.16 7.87
N PRO A 170 21.22 15.77 9.04
CA PRO A 170 19.78 15.70 9.25
C PRO A 170 19.17 17.12 9.27
N ASP A 171 17.87 17.19 9.04
CA ASP A 171 17.07 18.40 9.15
C ASP A 171 16.73 18.67 10.64
N GLU A 172 16.95 19.88 11.14
CA GLU A 172 16.71 20.22 12.55
C GLU A 172 15.21 20.20 12.90
N ASP A 173 14.34 20.49 11.93
CA ASP A 173 12.90 20.49 12.13
C ASP A 173 12.31 19.08 12.03
N ASP A 174 13.08 18.09 11.53
CA ASP A 174 12.70 16.69 11.47
C ASP A 174 13.22 15.92 12.69
N GLN A 175 12.45 15.95 13.78
CA GLN A 175 12.81 15.27 15.04
C GLN A 175 13.16 13.79 14.80
N GLU A 176 12.38 13.14 13.95
CA GLU A 176 12.58 11.74 13.62
C GLU A 176 13.82 11.53 12.72
N GLY A 177 14.09 12.46 11.81
CA GLY A 177 15.35 12.52 11.05
C GLY A 177 16.58 12.64 11.96
N LEU A 178 16.52 13.52 12.97
CA LEU A 178 17.57 13.69 13.99
C LEU A 178 17.85 12.39 14.75
N MET A 179 16.80 11.75 15.26
CA MET A 179 16.94 10.50 16.02
C MET A 179 17.51 9.36 15.15
N THR A 180 17.13 9.31 13.86
CA THR A 180 17.69 8.32 12.92
C THR A 180 19.18 8.52 12.72
N TRP A 181 19.60 9.77 12.55
CA TRP A 181 21.00 10.12 12.39
C TRP A 181 21.81 9.81 13.65
N GLN A 182 21.25 10.06 14.84
CA GLN A 182 21.85 9.70 16.11
C GLN A 182 22.00 8.18 16.29
N SER A 183 21.01 7.38 15.88
CA SER A 183 21.14 5.91 15.86
C SER A 183 22.26 5.45 14.92
N ALA A 184 22.40 6.08 13.74
CA ALA A 184 23.52 5.82 12.84
C ALA A 184 24.88 6.18 13.46
N LEU A 185 24.94 7.28 14.22
CA LEU A 185 26.13 7.66 15.00
C LEU A 185 26.47 6.60 16.06
N LEU A 186 25.51 6.17 16.87
CA LEU A 186 25.71 5.17 17.92
C LEU A 186 26.28 3.84 17.38
N ASN A 187 25.88 3.45 16.16
CA ASN A 187 26.43 2.27 15.47
C ASN A 187 27.92 2.43 15.09
N LYS A 188 28.43 3.66 14.96
CA LYS A 188 29.84 3.97 14.69
C LYS A 188 30.63 4.27 15.97
N LEU A 189 29.95 4.56 17.09
CA LEU A 189 30.55 4.72 18.42
C LEU A 189 30.86 3.33 19.03
N GLY A 190 31.80 2.60 18.42
CA GLY A 190 32.37 1.35 18.94
C GLY A 190 33.68 1.58 19.69
N GLN A 191 34.24 0.53 20.28
CA GLN A 191 35.59 0.58 20.86
C GLN A 191 36.60 1.12 19.82
N PRO A 192 37.55 2.01 20.20
CA PRO A 192 37.91 2.40 21.57
C PRO A 192 37.08 3.56 22.19
N PHE A 193 35.92 3.95 21.64
CA PHE A 193 35.08 5.00 22.24
C PHE A 193 34.51 4.59 23.60
N SER A 194 34.39 5.54 24.53
CA SER A 194 33.90 5.31 25.90
C SER A 194 32.45 4.81 25.92
N VAL A 195 32.20 3.71 26.63
CA VAL A 195 30.86 3.15 26.84
C VAL A 195 29.96 4.15 27.57
N THR A 196 30.51 4.91 28.52
CA THR A 196 29.74 5.91 29.27
C THR A 196 29.35 7.10 28.40
N ALA A 197 30.28 7.60 27.58
CA ALA A 197 29.97 8.68 26.63
C ALA A 197 28.95 8.22 25.57
N ARG A 198 29.05 6.97 25.10
CA ARG A 198 28.07 6.38 24.18
C ARG A 198 26.68 6.32 24.80
N LYS A 199 26.57 5.86 26.05
CA LYS A 199 25.29 5.81 26.79
C LYS A 199 24.69 7.21 27.01
N ALA A 200 25.51 8.25 27.15
CA ALA A 200 25.02 9.62 27.28
C ALA A 200 24.34 10.12 25.98
N VAL A 201 24.92 9.80 24.81
CA VAL A 201 24.31 10.08 23.50
C VAL A 201 23.07 9.20 23.29
N GLU A 202 23.10 7.93 23.68
CA GLU A 202 21.97 7.00 23.56
C GLU A 202 20.74 7.46 24.37
N ARG A 203 20.96 8.02 25.55
CA ARG A 203 19.90 8.53 26.45
C ARG A 203 19.40 9.93 26.07
N ASP A 204 19.97 10.58 25.05
CA ASP A 204 19.52 11.89 24.56
C ASP A 204 18.29 11.75 23.66
N ALA A 205 17.11 11.70 24.28
CA ALA A 205 15.84 11.52 23.58
C ALA A 205 15.41 12.72 22.71
N LEU A 206 16.02 13.90 22.91
CA LEU A 206 15.70 15.13 22.18
C LEU A 206 16.75 15.47 21.11
N GLY A 207 17.83 14.69 21.02
CA GLY A 207 18.90 14.91 20.06
C GLY A 207 19.69 16.20 20.30
N TYR A 208 19.79 16.67 21.54
CA TYR A 208 20.58 17.85 21.93
C TYR A 208 21.99 17.85 21.34
N TYR A 209 22.75 16.73 21.45
CA TYR A 209 24.13 16.68 20.94
C TYR A 209 24.16 16.88 19.41
N THR A 210 23.22 16.25 18.69
CA THR A 210 23.09 16.37 17.23
C THR A 210 22.69 17.79 16.83
N ARG A 211 21.75 18.41 17.55
CA ARG A 211 21.32 19.79 17.30
C ARG A 211 22.42 20.82 17.61
N ALA A 212 23.18 20.63 18.69
CA ALA A 212 24.35 21.47 18.97
C ALA A 212 25.38 21.41 17.83
N PHE A 213 25.62 20.23 17.25
CA PHE A 213 26.47 20.07 16.07
C PHE A 213 25.90 20.78 14.83
N LEU A 214 24.58 20.71 14.59
CA LEU A 214 23.92 21.45 13.51
C LEU A 214 24.03 22.96 13.68
N ARG A 215 23.85 23.48 14.90
CA ARG A 215 24.02 24.92 15.19
C ARG A 215 25.43 25.41 14.93
N VAL A 216 26.45 24.68 15.40
CA VAL A 216 27.86 25.00 15.13
C VAL A 216 28.14 24.99 13.63
N HIS A 217 27.59 24.02 12.89
CA HIS A 217 27.69 23.97 11.43
C HIS A 217 27.02 25.19 10.75
N ALA A 218 25.77 25.50 11.12
CA ALA A 218 25.02 26.63 10.58
C ALA A 218 25.72 27.98 10.86
N ASN A 219 26.43 28.07 11.99
CA ASN A 219 27.26 29.22 12.35
C ASN A 219 28.69 29.16 11.75
N GLY A 220 28.87 28.50 10.61
CA GLY A 220 30.14 28.45 9.89
C GLY A 220 31.26 27.72 10.65
N GLY A 221 30.91 26.72 11.46
CA GLY A 221 31.85 25.93 12.26
C GLY A 221 32.32 26.61 13.54
N ARG A 222 31.66 27.68 13.98
CA ARG A 222 32.00 28.44 15.20
C ARG A 222 30.99 28.17 16.31
N ALA A 223 31.48 28.09 17.54
CA ALA A 223 30.62 27.95 18.71
C ALA A 223 29.66 29.15 18.80
N THR A 224 28.38 28.87 19.09
CA THR A 224 27.34 29.89 19.28
C THR A 224 27.26 30.36 20.73
N SER A 225 27.81 29.58 21.65
CA SER A 225 27.83 29.82 23.09
C SER A 225 29.19 29.47 23.71
N SER A 226 29.36 29.76 25.01
CA SER A 226 30.53 29.34 25.80
C SER A 226 30.44 27.89 26.32
N ASP A 227 29.56 27.07 25.74
CA ASP A 227 29.43 25.63 26.05
C ASP A 227 30.71 24.89 25.64
N ALA A 228 31.25 24.10 26.58
CA ALA A 228 32.43 23.26 26.34
C ALA A 228 32.21 22.26 25.20
N LEU A 229 30.99 21.77 25.01
CA LEU A 229 30.63 20.89 23.90
C LEU A 229 30.72 21.63 22.56
N GLU A 230 30.11 22.82 22.44
CA GLU A 230 30.13 23.60 21.19
C GLU A 230 31.55 24.04 20.82
N GLU A 231 32.41 24.34 21.79
CA GLU A 231 33.84 24.60 21.55
C GLU A 231 34.58 23.37 21.02
N ALA A 232 34.35 22.18 21.60
CA ALA A 232 34.92 20.93 21.11
C ALA A 232 34.44 20.62 19.68
N LEU A 233 33.16 20.87 19.40
CA LEU A 233 32.59 20.75 18.05
C LEU A 233 33.24 21.74 17.08
N ALA A 234 33.37 23.02 17.45
CA ALA A 234 34.02 24.04 16.64
C ALA A 234 35.49 23.73 16.34
N LYS A 235 36.22 23.17 17.31
CA LYS A 235 37.60 22.70 17.14
C LYS A 235 37.70 21.57 16.10
N ALA A 236 36.73 20.66 16.06
CA ALA A 236 36.68 19.61 15.04
C ALA A 236 36.40 20.17 13.64
N PHE A 237 35.54 21.19 13.51
CA PHE A 237 35.32 21.89 12.24
C PHE A 237 36.58 22.66 11.77
N ALA A 238 37.30 23.30 12.70
CA ALA A 238 38.53 24.03 12.39
C ALA A 238 39.66 23.11 11.90
N THR A 239 39.81 21.92 12.50
CA THR A 239 40.81 20.93 12.08
C THR A 239 40.40 20.15 10.82
N GLY A 240 39.10 20.00 10.57
CA GLY A 240 38.57 19.19 9.48
C GLY A 240 38.57 19.82 8.08
N GLY A 241 38.63 21.16 7.94
CA GLY A 241 38.52 21.88 6.66
C GLY A 241 37.07 22.15 6.18
N ALA A 242 36.93 23.12 5.27
CA ALA A 242 35.74 23.93 4.90
C ALA A 242 34.31 23.36 5.14
N THR A 243 33.45 24.24 5.66
CA THR A 243 32.05 24.04 6.09
C THR A 243 31.02 24.02 4.96
N ASN A 244 31.33 24.50 3.77
CA ASN A 244 30.29 24.98 2.84
C ASN A 244 29.71 23.94 1.86
N SER A 245 29.91 22.63 2.06
CA SER A 245 29.41 21.62 1.11
C SER A 245 28.92 20.29 1.68
N ILE A 246 28.60 20.20 2.99
CA ILE A 246 28.03 18.96 3.52
C ILE A 246 26.57 18.83 3.02
N ARG A 247 26.33 17.78 2.22
CA ARG A 247 24.99 17.46 1.70
C ARG A 247 24.01 17.10 2.83
N ARG A 248 22.71 17.12 2.54
CA ARG A 248 21.67 16.62 3.45
C ARG A 248 21.71 15.10 3.57
N ALA A 249 21.28 14.62 4.74
CA ALA A 249 21.22 13.20 5.05
C ALA A 249 20.09 12.52 4.30
N ALA A 250 20.41 11.43 3.61
CA ALA A 250 19.44 10.52 2.97
C ALA A 250 19.58 9.14 3.61
N ILE A 251 18.98 8.96 4.79
CA ILE A 251 19.07 7.72 5.57
C ILE A 251 17.76 6.93 5.45
N PRO A 252 17.80 5.66 4.96
CA PRO A 252 16.65 4.77 4.96
C PRO A 252 16.13 4.47 6.37
N GLN A 253 14.83 4.25 6.51
CA GLN A 253 14.15 4.10 7.80
C GLN A 253 13.34 2.81 7.87
N LEU A 254 13.50 2.03 8.93
CA LEU A 254 12.63 0.89 9.20
C LEU A 254 11.29 1.36 9.78
N LEU A 255 10.18 1.01 9.13
CA LEU A 255 8.82 1.38 9.52
C LEU A 255 7.89 0.17 9.53
N TYR A 256 7.03 0.09 10.53
CA TYR A 256 5.84 -0.74 10.60
C TYR A 256 4.61 0.14 10.47
N ARG A 257 3.89 0.04 9.36
CA ARG A 257 2.64 0.77 9.11
C ARG A 257 1.67 -0.11 8.32
N ASP A 258 0.38 0.05 8.62
CA ASP A 258 -0.73 -0.64 7.94
C ASP A 258 -0.62 -2.18 7.91
N GLY A 259 -0.02 -2.78 8.94
CA GLY A 259 0.19 -4.23 9.03
C GLY A 259 1.44 -4.75 8.32
N VAL A 260 2.31 -3.86 7.82
CA VAL A 260 3.48 -4.23 7.02
C VAL A 260 4.75 -3.61 7.59
N LEU A 261 5.76 -4.44 7.84
CA LEU A 261 7.12 -4.03 8.19
C LEU A 261 7.96 -3.86 6.92
N GLY A 262 8.66 -2.73 6.79
CA GLY A 262 9.45 -2.41 5.60
C GLY A 262 10.45 -1.27 5.82
N VAL A 263 11.17 -0.93 4.76
CA VAL A 263 12.16 0.16 4.75
C VAL A 263 11.69 1.28 3.83
N LEU A 264 11.59 2.49 4.36
CA LEU A 264 11.38 3.72 3.60
C LEU A 264 12.72 4.26 3.12
N PHE A 265 12.89 4.32 1.80
CA PHE A 265 14.03 4.96 1.15
C PHE A 265 13.71 6.43 0.88
N PRO A 266 14.54 7.38 1.34
CA PRO A 266 14.31 8.80 1.08
C PRO A 266 14.53 9.14 -0.40
N ALA A 267 13.82 10.17 -0.88
CA ALA A 267 14.08 10.78 -2.18
C ALA A 267 15.53 11.30 -2.25
N THR A 268 16.22 11.01 -3.36
CA THR A 268 17.60 11.47 -3.59
C THR A 268 17.70 12.27 -4.88
N THR A 269 18.47 13.36 -4.88
CA THR A 269 18.69 14.22 -6.07
C THR A 269 19.31 13.46 -7.24
N ASN A 270 20.11 12.43 -6.96
CA ASN A 270 20.65 11.51 -7.95
C ASN A 270 20.21 10.08 -7.62
N PRO A 271 19.89 9.23 -8.61
CA PRO A 271 19.51 7.84 -8.37
C PRO A 271 20.59 7.12 -7.57
N THR A 272 20.23 6.58 -6.40
CA THR A 272 21.16 5.89 -5.50
C THR A 272 20.75 4.42 -5.39
N SER A 273 21.72 3.53 -5.57
CA SER A 273 21.50 2.09 -5.38
C SER A 273 21.85 1.68 -3.95
N TYR A 274 20.97 0.86 -3.38
CA TYR A 274 21.08 0.25 -2.07
C TYR A 274 21.02 -1.27 -2.19
N GLN A 275 21.55 -1.96 -1.19
CA GLN A 275 21.42 -3.40 -1.01
C GLN A 275 20.77 -3.66 0.35
N LEU A 276 19.57 -4.22 0.33
CA LEU A 276 18.83 -4.65 1.51
C LEU A 276 19.28 -6.05 1.90
N LEU A 277 19.75 -6.21 3.12
CA LEU A 277 20.16 -7.48 3.71
C LEU A 277 19.14 -7.88 4.78
N CYS A 278 18.33 -8.89 4.44
CA CYS A 278 17.40 -9.55 5.35
C CYS A 278 17.36 -11.05 5.01
N GLY A 279 17.76 -11.90 5.95
CA GLY A 279 17.87 -13.35 5.70
C GLY A 279 19.11 -13.72 4.88
N SER A 280 18.99 -14.74 4.02
CA SER A 280 20.12 -15.34 3.26
C SER A 280 20.45 -14.66 1.94
N SER A 281 19.55 -13.84 1.38
CA SER A 281 19.68 -13.29 0.02
C SER A 281 19.65 -11.75 0.07
N PRO A 282 20.68 -11.05 -0.42
CA PRO A 282 20.63 -9.59 -0.60
C PRO A 282 19.66 -9.19 -1.71
N SER A 283 18.83 -8.16 -1.50
CA SER A 283 18.00 -7.56 -2.54
C SER A 283 18.55 -6.20 -2.96
N ALA A 284 18.62 -5.93 -4.27
CA ALA A 284 19.06 -4.62 -4.78
C ALA A 284 17.87 -3.66 -4.88
N VAL A 285 18.02 -2.44 -4.37
CA VAL A 285 16.98 -1.41 -4.39
C VAL A 285 17.54 -0.15 -5.02
N ARG A 286 16.91 0.36 -6.08
CA ARG A 286 17.24 1.66 -6.67
C ARG A 286 16.24 2.70 -6.17
N ALA A 287 16.73 3.72 -5.48
CA ALA A 287 15.93 4.89 -5.09
C ALA A 287 16.17 6.02 -6.09
N ASP A 288 15.10 6.64 -6.55
CA ASP A 288 15.11 7.78 -7.48
C ASP A 288 14.76 9.09 -6.75
N THR A 289 14.33 10.11 -7.49
CA THR A 289 13.93 11.41 -6.94
C THR A 289 12.64 11.38 -6.12
N VAL A 290 11.89 10.27 -6.12
CA VAL A 290 10.64 10.10 -5.36
C VAL A 290 10.90 9.28 -4.09
N GLY A 291 11.90 8.39 -4.12
CA GLY A 291 12.17 7.45 -3.04
C GLY A 291 11.13 6.34 -2.99
N GLY A 292 10.87 5.76 -1.82
CA GLY A 292 9.73 4.86 -1.64
C GLY A 292 9.88 3.83 -0.53
N PHE A 293 8.74 3.34 -0.05
CA PHE A 293 8.68 2.24 0.90
C PHE A 293 8.86 0.89 0.20
N ARG A 294 9.61 -0.02 0.82
CA ARG A 294 9.80 -1.40 0.36
C ARG A 294 9.47 -2.36 1.51
N PRO A 295 8.45 -3.22 1.37
CA PRO A 295 8.13 -4.20 2.39
C PRO A 295 9.29 -5.19 2.56
N LEU A 296 9.48 -5.71 3.79
CA LEU A 296 10.41 -6.80 4.00
C LEU A 296 9.84 -8.09 3.41
N PRO A 297 10.70 -9.01 2.94
CA PRO A 297 10.27 -10.36 2.57
C PRO A 297 9.53 -11.05 3.73
N PRO A 298 8.56 -11.93 3.45
CA PRO A 298 7.88 -12.70 4.50
C PRO A 298 8.88 -13.47 5.37
N GLY A 299 8.70 -13.43 6.69
CA GLY A 299 9.51 -14.21 7.63
C GLY A 299 9.93 -13.46 8.90
N LEU A 300 10.54 -14.21 9.83
CA LEU A 300 11.06 -13.68 11.09
C LEU A 300 12.55 -13.38 10.96
N HIS A 301 12.85 -12.23 10.36
CA HIS A 301 14.24 -11.78 10.19
C HIS A 301 14.88 -11.42 11.52
N LYS A 302 16.13 -11.84 11.75
CA LYS A 302 16.88 -11.47 12.96
C LYS A 302 17.37 -10.03 12.94
N GLU A 303 17.85 -9.60 11.79
CA GLU A 303 18.37 -8.26 11.54
C GLU A 303 18.00 -7.82 10.13
N VAL A 304 17.75 -6.52 9.98
CA VAL A 304 17.64 -5.84 8.70
C VAL A 304 18.79 -4.85 8.61
N SER A 305 19.55 -4.90 7.53
CA SER A 305 20.55 -3.88 7.24
C SER A 305 20.47 -3.39 5.81
N VAL A 306 20.85 -2.13 5.60
CA VAL A 306 20.88 -1.52 4.27
C VAL A 306 22.29 -1.03 4.01
N LEU A 307 22.89 -1.50 2.92
CA LEU A 307 24.16 -1.02 2.39
C LEU A 307 23.89 -0.05 1.24
N ARG A 308 24.67 1.00 1.12
CA ARG A 308 24.70 1.86 -0.08
C ARG A 308 25.70 1.28 -1.09
N SER A 309 25.64 1.72 -2.35
CA SER A 309 26.50 1.25 -3.45
C SER A 309 28.02 1.31 -3.19
N ASP A 310 28.47 2.13 -2.23
CA ASP A 310 29.86 2.21 -1.76
C ASP A 310 30.21 1.20 -0.65
N GLY A 311 29.29 0.27 -0.34
CA GLY A 311 29.41 -0.72 0.73
C GLY A 311 29.14 -0.17 2.13
N GLU A 312 28.78 1.11 2.27
CA GLU A 312 28.51 1.69 3.58
C GLU A 312 27.16 1.23 4.13
N ARG A 313 27.17 0.66 5.34
CA ARG A 313 25.94 0.36 6.08
C ARG A 313 25.29 1.63 6.61
N VAL A 314 24.12 1.96 6.05
CA VAL A 314 23.33 3.16 6.37
C VAL A 314 22.16 2.88 7.32
N LEU A 315 21.71 1.62 7.42
CA LEU A 315 20.70 1.16 8.37
C LEU A 315 21.11 -0.20 8.95
N SER A 316 20.88 -0.41 10.25
CA SER A 316 21.00 -1.71 10.94
C SER A 316 19.97 -1.74 12.06
N ALA A 317 19.02 -2.66 12.01
CA ALA A 317 17.98 -2.81 13.02
C ALA A 317 17.80 -4.29 13.37
N LYS A 318 17.91 -4.61 14.67
CA LYS A 318 17.62 -5.96 15.18
C LYS A 318 16.12 -6.10 15.38
N LEU A 319 15.57 -7.22 14.92
CA LEU A 319 14.15 -7.53 15.00
C LEU A 319 13.94 -8.73 15.93
N TRP A 320 13.70 -9.92 15.36
CA TRP A 320 13.37 -11.12 16.11
C TRP A 320 14.65 -11.82 16.58
N ALA A 321 14.86 -11.95 17.89
CA ALA A 321 16.02 -12.69 18.40
C ALA A 321 16.01 -14.16 17.93
N ASP A 322 14.84 -14.79 17.92
CA ASP A 322 14.59 -16.17 17.52
C ASP A 322 13.13 -16.43 17.12
N ALA A 323 12.82 -17.69 16.82
CA ALA A 323 11.50 -18.15 16.40
C ALA A 323 10.56 -18.51 17.57
N MET A 324 10.83 -18.11 18.81
CA MET A 324 9.93 -18.37 19.96
C MET A 324 8.66 -17.50 19.96
N SER A 325 7.53 -18.05 20.40
CA SER A 325 6.22 -17.37 20.39
C SER A 325 6.04 -16.27 21.44
N ASN A 326 6.97 -16.12 22.39
CA ASN A 326 6.90 -15.11 23.46
C ASN A 326 7.60 -13.77 23.11
N ARG A 327 7.89 -13.53 21.83
CA ARG A 327 8.60 -12.33 21.33
C ARG A 327 7.63 -11.25 20.89
N LEU A 328 8.04 -9.98 21.01
CA LEU A 328 7.31 -8.83 20.49
C LEU A 328 8.25 -7.70 20.04
N LEU A 329 7.78 -6.88 19.11
CA LEU A 329 8.41 -5.63 18.67
C LEU A 329 7.48 -4.47 18.99
N ILE A 330 8.03 -3.34 19.45
CA ILE A 330 7.25 -2.16 19.82
C ILE A 330 7.63 -1.00 18.91
N PHE A 331 6.62 -0.42 18.28
CA PHE A 331 6.72 0.72 17.37
C PHE A 331 6.00 1.93 17.98
N ASN A 332 6.52 3.14 17.79
CA ASN A 332 5.79 4.36 18.18
C ASN A 332 4.64 4.68 17.21
N ALA A 333 3.89 5.75 17.48
CA ALA A 333 2.82 6.26 16.63
C ALA A 333 3.27 6.46 15.16
N GLU A 334 4.52 6.85 14.94
CA GLU A 334 5.08 7.04 13.60
C GLU A 334 5.48 5.71 12.91
N GLY A 335 5.32 4.56 13.58
CA GLY A 335 5.63 3.24 13.05
C GLY A 335 7.10 2.85 13.16
N ARG A 336 7.94 3.58 13.91
CA ARG A 336 9.37 3.30 14.05
C ARG A 336 9.65 2.37 15.21
N LEU A 337 10.58 1.44 15.00
CA LEU A 337 10.98 0.49 16.02
C LEU A 337 11.62 1.22 17.21
N ARG A 338 11.06 0.99 18.40
CA ARG A 338 11.56 1.53 19.68
C ARG A 338 12.16 0.46 20.57
N ALA A 339 11.60 -0.74 20.56
CA ALA A 339 12.13 -1.85 21.35
C ALA A 339 11.80 -3.21 20.73
N ALA A 340 12.65 -4.19 21.02
CA ALA A 340 12.35 -5.61 20.89
C ALA A 340 12.36 -6.21 22.29
N ALA A 341 11.32 -6.98 22.65
CA ALA A 341 11.13 -7.50 23.99
C ALA A 341 10.60 -8.94 23.99
N GLN A 342 10.54 -9.54 25.17
CA GLN A 342 9.99 -10.87 25.37
C GLN A 342 9.17 -10.96 26.65
N LEU A 343 8.17 -11.84 26.68
CA LEU A 343 7.54 -12.21 27.95
C LEU A 343 8.54 -12.93 28.86
N ALA A 344 8.38 -12.74 30.17
CA ALA A 344 9.24 -13.26 31.23
C ALA A 344 10.69 -12.74 31.20
N GLN A 345 10.94 -11.57 30.60
CA GLN A 345 12.21 -10.86 30.82
C GLN A 345 12.31 -10.32 32.25
N GLU A 346 13.51 -10.35 32.83
CA GLU A 346 13.76 -9.88 34.21
C GLU A 346 13.72 -8.35 34.32
N GLU A 347 14.23 -7.65 33.31
CA GLU A 347 14.29 -6.20 33.29
C GLU A 347 12.98 -5.58 32.77
N THR A 348 12.48 -4.56 33.46
CA THR A 348 11.34 -3.77 32.99
C THR A 348 11.72 -2.97 31.75
N LEU A 349 10.82 -2.93 30.77
CA LEU A 349 11.04 -2.15 29.57
C LEU A 349 10.61 -0.70 29.83
N GLU A 350 11.56 0.24 29.84
CA GLU A 350 11.25 1.67 29.95
C GLU A 350 11.00 2.28 28.56
N LEU A 351 9.85 2.95 28.37
CA LEU A 351 9.52 3.70 27.16
C LEU A 351 9.19 5.14 27.49
N THR A 352 9.43 6.07 26.56
CA THR A 352 8.89 7.43 26.68
C THR A 352 7.36 7.39 26.69
N PRO A 353 6.67 8.28 27.41
CA PRO A 353 5.21 8.33 27.34
C PRO A 353 4.71 8.67 25.94
N GLY A 354 3.66 7.97 25.50
CA GLY A 354 3.07 8.14 24.19
C GLY A 354 2.27 6.92 23.72
N SER A 355 1.83 6.97 22.47
CA SER A 355 1.11 5.89 21.81
C SER A 355 2.06 4.99 21.02
N TYR A 356 1.83 3.68 21.13
CA TYR A 356 2.65 2.63 20.56
C TYR A 356 1.80 1.53 19.93
N VAL A 357 2.42 0.76 19.05
CA VAL A 357 1.88 -0.47 18.49
C VAL A 357 2.87 -1.60 18.78
N ALA A 358 2.42 -2.64 19.46
CA ALA A 358 3.17 -3.87 19.66
C ALA A 358 2.78 -4.91 18.61
N LEU A 359 3.77 -5.45 17.91
CA LEU A 359 3.65 -6.61 17.05
C LEU A 359 4.11 -7.85 17.83
N CYS A 360 3.15 -8.65 18.27
CA CYS A 360 3.33 -9.80 19.16
C CYS A 360 3.29 -11.12 18.38
N ARG A 361 4.05 -12.12 18.83
CA ARG A 361 3.97 -13.51 18.33
C ARG A 361 3.03 -14.41 19.12
N PHE A 362 2.25 -13.77 19.98
CA PHE A 362 1.26 -14.35 20.85
C PHE A 362 0.07 -13.40 20.92
N GLU A 363 -1.05 -13.94 21.36
CA GLU A 363 -2.25 -13.18 21.64
C GLU A 363 -2.28 -12.87 23.14
N PRO A 364 -2.23 -11.58 23.55
CA PRO A 364 -2.24 -11.25 24.96
C PRO A 364 -3.56 -11.62 25.62
N THR A 365 -3.52 -12.23 26.79
CA THR A 365 -4.73 -12.67 27.52
C THR A 365 -5.45 -11.52 28.23
N ASN A 366 -4.78 -10.39 28.43
CA ASN A 366 -5.27 -9.23 29.18
C ASN A 366 -5.66 -8.04 28.29
N VAL A 367 -5.81 -8.26 26.98
CA VAL A 367 -6.20 -7.23 26.00
C VAL A 367 -7.45 -7.69 25.26
N GLU A 368 -8.50 -6.88 25.24
CA GLU A 368 -9.81 -7.26 24.66
C GLU A 368 -9.82 -7.28 23.13
N ALA A 369 -9.04 -6.40 22.49
CA ALA A 369 -9.03 -6.25 21.04
C ALA A 369 -7.59 -6.33 20.51
N CYS A 370 -7.35 -7.32 19.66
CA CYS A 370 -6.10 -7.47 18.94
C CYS A 370 -6.39 -7.76 17.45
N VAL A 371 -5.49 -7.34 16.57
CA VAL A 371 -5.67 -7.52 15.12
C VAL A 371 -4.69 -8.56 14.63
N GLU A 372 -5.20 -9.69 14.13
CA GLU A 372 -4.35 -10.71 13.52
C GLU A 372 -3.76 -10.20 12.20
N VAL A 373 -2.44 -10.26 12.09
CA VAL A 373 -1.68 -9.80 10.91
C VAL A 373 -1.26 -10.98 10.05
N ASN A 374 -0.89 -12.09 10.68
CA ASN A 374 -0.50 -13.32 9.99
C ASN A 374 -0.72 -14.54 10.90
N GLU A 375 -0.99 -15.70 10.31
CA GLU A 375 -1.21 -16.95 11.05
C GLU A 375 0.07 -17.79 11.17
N SER A 376 0.91 -17.79 10.12
CA SER A 376 2.16 -18.55 10.11
C SER A 376 3.31 -17.73 9.49
N PRO A 377 4.26 -17.21 10.29
CA PRO A 377 4.26 -17.22 11.76
C PRO A 377 3.11 -16.37 12.34
N LYS A 378 2.53 -16.79 13.48
CA LYS A 378 1.50 -16.00 14.18
C LYS A 378 2.04 -14.61 14.52
N LEU A 379 1.33 -13.58 14.06
CA LEU A 379 1.60 -12.17 14.32
C LEU A 379 0.29 -11.45 14.64
N VAL A 380 0.29 -10.73 15.76
CA VAL A 380 -0.87 -10.01 16.28
C VAL A 380 -0.44 -8.58 16.61
N GLU A 381 -1.23 -7.61 16.17
CA GLU A 381 -1.04 -6.18 16.45
C GLU A 381 -1.87 -5.76 17.66
N VAL A 382 -1.22 -5.03 18.57
CA VAL A 382 -1.79 -4.56 19.85
C VAL A 382 -1.47 -3.08 20.01
N ALA A 383 -2.51 -2.25 20.18
CA ALA A 383 -2.32 -0.84 20.52
C ALA A 383 -1.92 -0.70 22.00
N LEU A 384 -0.94 0.14 22.29
CA LEU A 384 -0.43 0.42 23.63
C LEU A 384 -0.42 1.92 23.91
N GLU A 385 -0.92 2.32 25.06
CA GLU A 385 -0.79 3.70 25.56
C GLU A 385 0.08 3.70 26.81
N VAL A 386 1.26 4.32 26.71
CA VAL A 386 2.24 4.38 27.81
C VAL A 386 2.15 5.78 28.44
N ARG A 387 1.72 5.84 29.69
CA ARG A 387 1.54 7.10 30.41
C ARG A 387 2.75 7.43 31.30
N PRO A 388 3.01 8.71 31.62
CA PRO A 388 4.13 9.10 32.46
C PRO A 388 4.17 8.39 33.82
N GLY A 389 5.25 7.65 34.09
CA GLY A 389 5.43 6.90 35.33
C GLY A 389 4.49 5.70 35.52
N ALA A 390 3.59 5.42 34.58
CA ALA A 390 2.61 4.34 34.69
C ALA A 390 3.19 3.01 34.20
N GLU A 391 2.70 1.90 34.77
CA GLU A 391 3.02 0.55 34.34
C GLU A 391 1.92 0.00 33.41
N VAL A 392 2.35 -0.61 32.31
CA VAL A 392 1.52 -1.34 31.36
C VAL A 392 2.03 -2.78 31.31
N VAL A 393 1.15 -3.75 31.52
CA VAL A 393 1.52 -5.17 31.54
C VAL A 393 0.93 -5.87 30.32
N LEU A 394 1.73 -6.69 29.66
CA LEU A 394 1.27 -7.64 28.64
C LEU A 394 1.45 -9.07 29.16
N GLU A 395 0.40 -9.88 29.06
CA GLU A 395 0.37 -11.24 29.60
C GLU A 395 -0.03 -12.26 28.53
N ASN A 396 0.53 -13.46 28.61
CA ASN A 396 0.02 -14.64 27.94
C ASN A 396 0.13 -15.82 28.89
N GLY A 397 -0.99 -16.18 29.52
CA GLY A 397 -1.00 -17.13 30.64
C GLY A 397 -0.13 -16.60 31.79
N PRO A 398 0.81 -17.39 32.35
CA PRO A 398 1.64 -16.96 33.48
C PRO A 398 2.82 -16.05 33.09
N ALA A 399 3.14 -15.92 31.80
CA ALA A 399 4.27 -15.12 31.34
C ALA A 399 3.87 -13.65 31.15
N ARG A 400 4.63 -12.73 31.75
CA ARG A 400 4.33 -11.29 31.75
C ARG A 400 5.51 -10.45 31.25
N LEU A 401 5.20 -9.31 30.66
CA LEU A 401 6.13 -8.21 30.39
C LEU A 401 5.60 -6.95 31.06
N CYS A 402 6.42 -6.30 31.88
CA CYS A 402 6.10 -4.99 32.44
C CYS A 402 6.82 -3.88 31.65
N ILE A 403 6.03 -2.94 31.13
CA ILE A 403 6.46 -1.76 30.42
C ILE A 403 6.18 -0.55 31.32
N VAL A 404 7.19 0.29 31.55
CA VAL A 404 7.07 1.46 32.42
C VAL A 404 7.28 2.73 31.61
N GLY A 405 6.34 3.66 31.69
CA GLY A 405 6.49 4.98 31.07
C GLY A 405 7.49 5.84 31.83
N SER A 406 8.36 6.55 31.11
CA SER A 406 9.33 7.43 31.77
C SER A 406 8.62 8.56 32.52
N ASN A 407 9.16 8.96 33.67
CA ASN A 407 8.54 9.94 34.57
C ASN A 407 8.83 11.38 34.10
N GLN A 408 8.29 11.74 32.94
CA GLN A 408 8.50 13.02 32.27
C GLN A 408 7.17 13.66 31.81
N PRO A 409 7.07 15.00 31.78
CA PRO A 409 5.98 15.70 31.13
C PRO A 409 5.87 15.27 29.67
N THR A 410 4.64 15.05 29.20
CA THR A 410 4.38 14.61 27.84
C THR A 410 3.17 15.34 27.25
N PHE A 411 3.04 15.27 25.92
CA PHE A 411 1.85 15.62 25.18
C PHE A 411 1.60 14.64 24.04
N VAL A 412 0.33 14.44 23.71
CA VAL A 412 -0.14 13.70 22.55
C VAL A 412 -1.01 14.61 21.70
N LEU A 413 -0.76 14.63 20.40
CA LEU A 413 -1.55 15.41 19.45
C LEU A 413 -2.83 14.67 19.09
N ASN A 414 -3.94 15.40 19.07
CA ASN A 414 -5.25 14.93 18.67
C ASN A 414 -5.80 15.88 17.62
N GLY A 415 -6.28 15.35 16.49
CA GLY A 415 -6.74 16.18 15.39
C GLY A 415 -7.05 15.37 14.15
N THR A 416 -7.33 16.09 13.06
CA THR A 416 -7.66 15.46 11.79
C THR A 416 -6.38 15.16 11.00
N VAL A 417 -6.26 13.92 10.53
CA VAL A 417 -5.08 13.43 9.81
C VAL A 417 -5.53 12.72 8.54
N LYS A 418 -4.81 12.94 7.44
CA LYS A 418 -4.98 12.20 6.19
C LYS A 418 -3.69 11.46 5.84
N GLY A 419 -3.76 10.13 5.77
CA GLY A 419 -2.67 9.29 5.27
C GLY A 419 -2.61 9.27 3.74
N SER A 420 -1.41 9.17 3.18
CA SER A 420 -1.11 9.06 1.74
C SER A 420 -0.62 7.65 1.36
N LEU A 421 -0.60 7.30 0.07
CA LEU A 421 -0.11 6.01 -0.44
C LEU A 421 1.40 5.83 -0.21
N GLU A 422 2.15 6.93 -0.11
CA GLU A 422 3.55 6.97 0.32
C GLU A 422 3.70 6.72 1.83
N ARG A 423 2.58 6.49 2.53
CA ARG A 423 2.48 6.26 3.99
C ARG A 423 2.91 7.46 4.82
N LEU A 424 2.80 8.68 4.28
CA LEU A 424 2.95 9.94 5.02
C LEU A 424 1.60 10.40 5.58
N GLU A 425 1.62 11.01 6.76
CA GLU A 425 0.46 11.59 7.42
C GLU A 425 0.48 13.11 7.33
N VAL A 426 -0.66 13.69 6.97
CA VAL A 426 -0.85 15.14 6.88
C VAL A 426 -1.92 15.56 7.86
N TRP A 427 -1.54 16.41 8.81
CA TRP A 427 -2.43 17.03 9.77
C TRP A 427 -3.10 18.27 9.16
N TYR A 428 -4.34 18.54 9.52
CA TYR A 428 -5.08 19.71 9.04
C TYR A 428 -6.23 20.07 9.98
N GLY A 429 -6.86 21.23 9.76
CA GLY A 429 -8.00 21.67 10.55
C GLY A 429 -7.67 21.91 12.03
N ALA A 430 -8.63 21.61 12.91
CA ALA A 430 -8.48 21.79 14.35
C ALA A 430 -7.56 20.71 14.95
N MET A 431 -6.62 21.15 15.78
CA MET A 431 -5.66 20.28 16.45
C MET A 431 -5.50 20.70 17.91
N ASP A 432 -5.51 19.71 18.79
CA ASP A 432 -5.33 19.86 20.23
C ASP A 432 -4.12 19.05 20.69
N ALA A 433 -3.49 19.49 21.78
CA ALA A 433 -2.51 18.70 22.51
C ALA A 433 -3.09 18.31 23.88
N ALA A 434 -3.12 17.01 24.15
CA ALA A 434 -3.38 16.48 25.48
C ALA A 434 -2.05 16.41 26.23
N VAL A 435 -1.85 17.28 27.22
CA VAL A 435 -0.64 17.39 28.02
C VAL A 435 -0.85 16.65 29.34
N GLU A 436 0.16 15.90 29.78
CA GLU A 436 0.19 15.23 31.08
C GLU A 436 1.52 15.50 31.80
N VAL A 437 1.44 15.97 33.04
CA VAL A 437 2.58 16.32 33.89
C VAL A 437 2.56 15.47 35.17
N PRO A 438 3.60 14.64 35.41
CA PRO A 438 3.66 13.79 36.61
C PRO A 438 3.67 14.57 37.92
N LEU A 439 3.25 13.94 39.01
CA LEU A 439 3.18 14.55 40.35
C LEU A 439 4.52 15.16 40.79
N ASP A 440 5.63 14.42 40.63
CA ASP A 440 6.97 14.91 41.03
C ASP A 440 7.36 16.23 40.34
N TRP A 441 6.90 16.45 39.11
CA TRP A 441 7.14 17.68 38.36
C TRP A 441 6.28 18.85 38.81
N ARG A 442 5.09 18.56 39.36
CA ARG A 442 4.14 19.54 39.90
C ARG A 442 4.52 19.99 41.30
N GLU A 443 4.99 19.07 42.15
CA GLU A 443 5.33 19.36 43.55
C GLU A 443 6.71 20.03 43.71
N ALA A 444 7.62 19.84 42.76
CA ALA A 444 8.99 20.34 42.88
C ALA A 444 9.19 21.84 42.58
N GLY A 445 8.12 22.62 42.35
CA GLY A 445 8.21 24.08 42.21
C GLY A 445 6.95 24.73 41.62
N ILE A 446 6.91 26.07 41.62
CA ILE A 446 5.86 26.87 40.97
C ILE A 446 6.19 26.95 39.46
N ALA A 447 6.00 25.86 38.73
CA ALA A 447 6.26 25.81 37.29
C ALA A 447 4.95 25.80 36.51
N SER A 448 4.68 26.87 35.78
CA SER A 448 3.71 26.82 34.67
C SER A 448 4.38 26.18 33.45
N PHE A 449 3.56 25.58 32.57
CA PHE A 449 4.03 24.95 31.35
C PHE A 449 3.49 25.71 30.13
N GLU A 450 4.18 25.58 29.01
CA GLU A 450 3.78 26.16 27.72
C GLU A 450 4.08 25.18 26.58
N LEU A 451 3.25 25.23 25.54
CA LEU A 451 3.54 24.63 24.25
C LEU A 451 4.08 25.70 23.31
N ARG A 452 5.15 25.35 22.59
CA ARG A 452 5.79 26.19 21.60
C ARG A 452 5.52 25.60 20.25
N VAL A 453 4.86 26.35 19.38
CA VAL A 453 4.59 25.93 18.01
C VAL A 453 5.48 26.75 17.11
N THR A 454 6.35 26.07 16.36
CA THR A 454 7.33 26.71 15.46
C THR A 454 7.12 26.20 14.04
N SER A 455 7.19 27.12 13.07
CA SER A 455 7.17 26.82 11.64
C SER A 455 7.99 27.87 10.91
N ASP A 456 8.96 27.42 10.11
CA ASP A 456 10.01 28.27 9.55
C ASP A 456 10.70 29.08 10.69
N GLU A 457 10.78 30.40 10.56
CA GLU A 457 11.33 31.31 11.57
C GLU A 457 10.28 31.81 12.59
N HIS A 458 9.01 31.42 12.43
CA HIS A 458 7.91 31.95 13.24
C HIS A 458 7.56 31.02 14.39
N ARG A 459 7.27 31.62 15.55
CA ARG A 459 6.95 30.89 16.78
C ARG A 459 5.78 31.49 17.52
N ALA A 460 4.90 30.63 18.01
CA ALA A 460 3.80 30.96 18.91
C ALA A 460 3.98 30.24 20.26
N LEU A 461 3.57 30.89 21.34
CA LEU A 461 3.58 30.35 22.70
C LEU A 461 2.14 30.16 23.18
N VAL A 462 1.81 28.96 23.65
CA VAL A 462 0.48 28.63 24.15
C VAL A 462 0.60 28.18 25.60
N PRO A 463 0.03 28.91 26.57
CA PRO A 463 0.10 28.53 27.99
C PRO A 463 -0.68 27.23 28.24
N VAL A 464 -0.17 26.40 29.14
CA VAL A 464 -0.79 25.14 29.57
C VAL A 464 -1.36 25.31 30.97
N THR A 465 -2.68 25.19 31.09
CA THR A 465 -3.37 25.21 32.39
C THR A 465 -3.75 23.79 32.80
N LEU A 466 -3.05 23.25 33.80
CA LEU A 466 -3.24 21.88 34.29
C LEU A 466 -4.43 21.79 35.27
N ASP A 467 -5.14 20.67 35.26
CA ASP A 467 -6.14 20.30 36.26
C ASP A 467 -5.51 19.68 37.53
N SER A 468 -6.34 19.23 38.47
CA SER A 468 -5.91 18.59 39.72
C SER A 468 -5.12 17.29 39.50
N ASP A 469 -5.32 16.62 38.38
CA ASP A 469 -4.63 15.38 38.01
C ASP A 469 -3.35 15.64 37.20
N GLY A 470 -3.04 16.91 36.92
CA GLY A 470 -1.86 17.30 36.16
C GLY A 470 -2.04 17.14 34.66
N ARG A 471 -3.27 17.21 34.16
CA ARG A 471 -3.60 17.09 32.74
C ARG A 471 -4.13 18.39 32.18
N ALA A 472 -3.94 18.60 30.89
CA ALA A 472 -4.54 19.72 30.16
C ALA A 472 -4.88 19.33 28.73
N ARG A 473 -5.92 19.94 28.19
CA ARG A 473 -6.22 19.91 26.76
C ARG A 473 -6.03 21.31 26.19
N VAL A 474 -5.04 21.47 25.34
CA VAL A 474 -4.63 22.77 24.80
C VAL A 474 -4.97 22.83 23.31
N ARG A 475 -5.79 23.81 22.92
CA ARG A 475 -6.12 24.04 21.51
C ARG A 475 -4.95 24.73 20.82
N LEU A 476 -4.40 24.11 19.77
CA LEU A 476 -3.27 24.64 19.02
C LEU A 476 -3.70 25.40 17.75
N HIS A 477 -4.94 25.18 17.30
CA HIS A 477 -5.46 25.74 16.05
C HIS A 477 -5.31 27.27 15.96
N GLU A 478 -5.72 28.02 16.98
CA GLU A 478 -5.64 29.48 17.01
C GLU A 478 -4.19 29.98 16.94
N ALA A 479 -3.29 29.31 17.67
CA ALA A 479 -1.87 29.65 17.66
C ALA A 479 -1.22 29.40 16.29
N ILE A 480 -1.60 28.31 15.61
CA ILE A 480 -1.12 27.98 14.26
C ILE A 480 -1.65 28.98 13.24
N GLN A 481 -2.93 29.35 13.30
CA GLN A 481 -3.53 30.36 12.41
C GLN A 481 -2.95 31.76 12.62
N GLY A 482 -2.49 32.07 13.83
CA GLY A 482 -1.81 33.32 14.15
C GLY A 482 -0.37 33.41 13.64
N LEU A 483 0.25 32.31 13.21
CA LEU A 483 1.58 32.35 12.62
C LEU A 483 1.50 33.03 11.24
N PRO A 484 2.40 33.98 10.91
CA PRO A 484 2.43 34.66 9.62
C PRO A 484 3.04 33.78 8.51
N VAL A 485 2.55 32.55 8.39
CA VAL A 485 2.99 31.56 7.39
C VAL A 485 2.03 31.53 6.21
N LYS A 486 2.59 31.38 5.01
CA LYS A 486 1.77 31.28 3.79
C LYS A 486 1.01 29.93 3.74
N PRO A 487 -0.23 29.90 3.22
CA PRO A 487 -1.03 28.68 3.06
C PRO A 487 -0.29 27.61 2.24
N GLY A 488 -0.39 26.35 2.66
CA GLY A 488 0.38 25.25 2.08
C GLY A 488 0.76 24.15 3.06
N LEU A 489 1.40 23.10 2.54
CA LEU A 489 1.93 22.01 3.35
C LEU A 489 3.25 22.44 4.00
N ARG A 490 3.35 22.38 5.32
CA ARG A 490 4.53 22.81 6.08
C ARG A 490 4.89 21.83 7.17
N ARG A 491 6.11 21.93 7.67
CA ARG A 491 6.53 21.24 8.89
C ARG A 491 6.22 22.13 10.09
N LEU A 492 5.54 21.56 11.08
CA LEU A 492 5.33 22.18 12.39
C LEU A 492 6.14 21.41 13.42
N VAL A 493 6.86 22.16 14.24
CA VAL A 493 7.57 21.65 15.41
C VAL A 493 6.82 22.11 16.65
N ILE A 494 6.42 21.15 17.48
CA ILE A 494 5.67 21.39 18.72
C ILE A 494 6.53 20.93 19.88
N GLU A 495 6.76 21.83 20.85
CA GLU A 495 7.60 21.57 22.00
C GLU A 495 6.87 21.88 23.31
N LEU A 496 6.94 20.96 24.26
CA LEU A 496 6.51 21.21 25.63
C LEU A 496 7.70 21.70 26.44
N ALA A 497 7.52 22.82 27.14
CA ALA A 497 8.53 23.41 28.01
C ALA A 497 7.90 23.98 29.29
N ARG A 498 8.74 24.26 30.29
CA ARG A 498 8.36 25.14 31.38
C ARG A 498 8.33 26.59 30.88
N SER A 499 7.38 27.37 31.38
CA SER A 499 7.23 28.76 30.94
C SER A 499 8.50 29.56 31.23
N GLY A 500 9.05 30.17 30.17
CA GLY A 500 10.27 30.96 30.23
C GLY A 500 11.59 30.16 30.20
N ASP A 501 11.56 28.83 30.25
CA ASP A 501 12.77 28.00 30.21
C ASP A 501 13.13 27.67 28.74
N ALA A 502 14.33 27.98 28.26
CA ALA A 502 14.77 27.65 26.90
C ALA A 502 14.72 26.14 26.60
N ARG A 503 14.86 25.30 27.63
CA ARG A 503 14.88 23.85 27.53
C ARG A 503 13.53 23.25 27.12
N THR A 504 13.60 22.38 26.12
CA THR A 504 12.48 21.53 25.69
C THR A 504 12.42 20.27 26.56
N LEU A 505 11.22 19.88 27.00
CA LEU A 505 10.96 18.65 27.76
C LEU A 505 10.49 17.51 26.84
N GLN A 506 9.73 17.85 25.80
CA GLN A 506 9.33 16.93 24.74
C GLN A 506 9.18 17.70 23.43
N ARG A 507 9.52 17.07 22.31
CA ARG A 507 9.45 17.63 20.96
C ARG A 507 8.79 16.65 20.01
N GLN A 508 7.87 17.12 19.18
CA GLN A 508 7.28 16.37 18.07
C GLN A 508 7.30 17.24 16.80
N SER A 509 7.46 16.61 15.63
CA SER A 509 7.41 17.28 14.33
C SER A 509 6.40 16.62 13.41
N ILE A 510 5.49 17.40 12.81
CA ILE A 510 4.43 16.90 11.94
C ILE A 510 4.40 17.64 10.61
N LEU A 511 3.83 17.01 9.57
CA LEU A 511 3.41 17.70 8.36
C LEU A 511 2.00 18.24 8.58
N TYR A 512 1.82 19.55 8.48
CA TYR A 512 0.54 20.22 8.65
C TYR A 512 0.20 21.06 7.42
N TRP A 513 -1.03 20.94 6.93
CA TRP A 513 -1.51 21.74 5.81
C TRP A 513 -2.22 22.99 6.34
N VAL A 514 -1.49 24.12 6.32
CA VAL A 514 -2.03 25.43 6.72
C VAL A 514 -3.05 25.91 5.69
N GLY A 515 -4.27 26.17 6.16
CA GLY A 515 -5.40 26.64 5.35
C GLY A 515 -6.27 25.53 4.74
N LEU A 516 -6.00 24.25 5.03
CA LEU A 516 -6.90 23.15 4.69
C LEU A 516 -7.92 22.94 5.81
N ASP A 517 -9.19 23.10 5.47
CA ASP A 517 -10.29 23.05 6.43
C ASP A 517 -10.87 21.65 6.56
N ALA A 518 -11.06 20.95 5.43
CA ALA A 518 -11.68 19.63 5.40
C ALA A 518 -11.25 18.80 4.19
N VAL A 519 -11.23 17.49 4.36
CA VAL A 519 -11.13 16.51 3.26
C VAL A 519 -12.37 15.62 3.30
N SER A 520 -13.20 15.68 2.26
CA SER A 520 -14.38 14.80 2.19
C SER A 520 -14.02 13.37 1.78
N TYR A 521 -14.92 12.40 1.99
CA TYR A 521 -14.75 11.03 1.46
C TYR A 521 -14.70 11.01 -0.08
N GLY A 522 -15.32 12.00 -0.73
CA GLY A 522 -15.18 12.26 -2.17
C GLY A 522 -13.81 12.85 -2.56
N MET A 523 -12.81 12.81 -1.66
CA MET A 523 -11.47 13.36 -1.86
C MET A 523 -11.48 14.83 -2.33
N ARG A 524 -12.48 15.59 -1.87
CA ARG A 524 -12.53 17.05 -2.05
C ARG A 524 -11.77 17.71 -0.92
N PHE A 525 -10.69 18.40 -1.27
CA PHE A 525 -9.86 19.16 -0.35
C PHE A 525 -10.38 20.60 -0.32
N THR A 526 -10.97 21.02 0.79
CA THR A 526 -11.54 22.37 0.95
C THR A 526 -10.56 23.23 1.72
N TYR A 527 -10.18 24.38 1.16
CA TYR A 527 -9.20 25.28 1.74
C TYR A 527 -9.63 26.74 1.63
N ALA A 528 -9.27 27.55 2.62
CA ALA A 528 -9.59 28.98 2.62
C ALA A 528 -8.95 29.73 1.43
N THR A 529 -7.72 29.35 1.08
CA THR A 529 -6.95 29.91 -0.03
C THR A 529 -6.05 28.84 -0.63
N ARG A 530 -5.83 28.90 -1.95
CA ARG A 530 -4.97 27.97 -2.67
C ARG A 530 -3.57 27.85 -2.05
N PRO A 531 -3.04 26.63 -1.84
CA PRO A 531 -1.70 26.43 -1.28
C PRO A 531 -0.63 27.03 -2.20
N GLN A 532 0.24 27.88 -1.63
CA GLN A 532 1.24 28.63 -2.41
C GLN A 532 2.47 27.81 -2.78
N ASN A 533 2.77 26.76 -2.02
CA ASN A 533 3.90 25.87 -2.28
C ASN A 533 3.50 24.59 -3.03
N LEU A 534 2.32 24.57 -3.66
CA LEU A 534 1.88 23.47 -4.50
C LEU A 534 2.46 23.60 -5.92
N LEU A 535 3.16 22.56 -6.37
CA LEU A 535 3.71 22.49 -7.72
C LEU A 535 2.66 21.91 -8.68
N VAL A 536 1.92 22.80 -9.33
CA VAL A 536 0.79 22.47 -10.21
C VAL A 536 1.22 21.55 -11.36
N SER A 537 2.39 21.78 -11.95
CA SER A 537 2.95 20.97 -13.04
C SER A 537 3.21 19.50 -12.66
N SER A 538 3.27 19.20 -11.35
CA SER A 538 3.57 17.88 -10.80
C SER A 538 2.36 17.25 -10.09
N CYS A 539 1.16 17.85 -10.23
CA CYS A 539 -0.10 17.32 -9.73
C CYS A 539 -0.82 16.50 -10.82
N ALA A 540 -1.59 15.49 -10.42
CA ALA A 540 -2.36 14.64 -11.33
C ALA A 540 -3.70 14.20 -10.70
N GLY A 541 -4.71 13.96 -11.54
CA GLY A 541 -6.02 13.47 -11.11
C GLY A 541 -6.92 14.48 -10.39
N LEU A 542 -6.54 15.76 -10.34
CA LEU A 542 -7.20 16.79 -9.55
C LEU A 542 -7.44 18.08 -10.33
N LYS A 543 -8.60 18.70 -10.13
CA LYS A 543 -8.95 20.03 -10.60
C LYS A 543 -8.72 20.99 -9.46
N LEU A 544 -7.80 21.93 -9.66
CA LEU A 544 -7.48 22.96 -8.67
C LEU A 544 -8.36 24.19 -8.91
N GLY A 545 -9.25 24.48 -7.97
CA GLY A 545 -9.97 25.76 -7.88
C GLY A 545 -9.29 26.75 -6.93
N ASP A 546 -9.97 27.84 -6.61
CA ASP A 546 -9.44 28.87 -5.71
C ASP A 546 -9.63 28.53 -4.22
N THR A 547 -10.69 27.77 -3.91
CA THR A 547 -11.10 27.41 -2.54
C THR A 547 -11.23 25.90 -2.31
N HIS A 548 -11.00 25.10 -3.35
CA HIS A 548 -11.03 23.64 -3.23
C HIS A 548 -10.26 22.96 -4.36
N ALA A 549 -9.79 21.75 -4.09
CA ALA A 549 -9.34 20.80 -5.09
C ALA A 549 -10.25 19.58 -5.08
N GLU A 550 -10.62 19.09 -6.26
CA GLU A 550 -11.53 17.94 -6.41
C GLU A 550 -11.03 16.95 -7.48
N PRO A 551 -11.39 15.66 -7.39
CA PRO A 551 -11.02 14.67 -8.41
C PRO A 551 -11.56 15.01 -9.81
N THR A 552 -10.80 14.73 -10.87
CA THR A 552 -11.11 15.17 -12.26
C THR A 552 -11.91 14.25 -13.16
N ASP A 553 -12.73 13.29 -12.76
CA ASP A 553 -13.35 12.30 -13.68
C ASP A 553 -12.42 11.63 -14.73
N ASP A 554 -11.09 11.83 -14.74
CA ASP A 554 -10.09 11.02 -15.45
C ASP A 554 -10.10 9.56 -15.00
N HIS A 555 -9.92 8.60 -15.91
CA HIS A 555 -9.94 7.18 -15.54
C HIS A 555 -8.70 6.75 -14.75
N THR A 556 -7.87 7.71 -14.32
CA THR A 556 -6.71 7.47 -13.44
C THR A 556 -7.20 6.97 -12.08
N ARG A 557 -6.51 6.00 -11.48
CA ARG A 557 -6.86 5.48 -10.15
C ARG A 557 -6.35 6.34 -8.99
N VAL A 558 -5.35 7.18 -9.24
CA VAL A 558 -4.57 7.89 -8.21
C VAL A 558 -4.62 9.40 -8.41
N LEU A 559 -4.90 10.11 -7.32
CA LEU A 559 -4.77 11.56 -7.14
C LEU A 559 -3.36 11.85 -6.62
N ARG A 560 -2.65 12.83 -7.18
CA ARG A 560 -1.31 13.22 -6.70
C ARG A 560 -1.20 14.73 -6.53
N MET A 561 -0.66 15.14 -5.39
CA MET A 561 -0.24 16.52 -5.11
C MET A 561 1.25 16.54 -4.76
N ALA A 562 1.95 17.58 -5.23
CA ALA A 562 3.37 17.78 -4.96
C ALA A 562 3.58 19.15 -4.31
N PHE A 563 4.24 19.17 -3.15
CA PHE A 563 4.49 20.38 -2.38
C PHE A 563 5.99 20.64 -2.21
N GLU A 564 6.41 21.90 -2.30
CA GLU A 564 7.76 22.33 -1.94
C GLU A 564 7.80 22.78 -0.47
N VAL A 565 8.37 21.96 0.42
CA VAL A 565 8.30 22.15 1.88
C VAL A 565 9.59 22.80 2.44
N GLY A 566 10.37 23.48 1.58
CA GLY A 566 11.59 24.21 1.94
C GLY A 566 12.88 23.61 1.36
N ASP A 567 13.86 24.46 1.04
CA ASP A 567 15.19 24.11 0.50
C ASP A 567 15.18 23.10 -0.67
N GLY A 568 14.21 23.24 -1.58
CA GLY A 568 14.03 22.36 -2.73
C GLY A 568 13.47 20.97 -2.42
N ARG A 569 12.98 20.72 -1.20
CA ARG A 569 12.35 19.45 -0.81
C ARG A 569 10.95 19.33 -1.40
N LEU A 570 10.76 18.33 -2.26
CA LEU A 570 9.46 17.93 -2.75
C LEU A 570 8.84 16.86 -1.86
N VAL A 571 7.61 17.08 -1.44
CA VAL A 571 6.77 16.08 -0.78
C VAL A 571 5.65 15.71 -1.74
N HIS A 572 5.67 14.46 -2.19
CA HIS A 572 4.60 13.88 -2.98
C HIS A 572 3.60 13.19 -2.06
N LEU A 573 2.33 13.51 -2.25
CA LEU A 573 1.21 12.89 -1.55
C LEU A 573 0.26 12.36 -2.59
N SER A 574 0.07 11.04 -2.58
CA SER A 574 -0.85 10.35 -3.47
C SER A 574 -1.98 9.69 -2.69
N TRP A 575 -3.16 9.65 -3.28
CA TRP A 575 -4.34 8.99 -2.73
C TRP A 575 -5.08 8.24 -3.82
N ASN A 576 -5.78 7.16 -3.49
CA ASN A 576 -6.75 6.59 -4.42
C ASN A 576 -7.93 7.56 -4.61
N ARG A 577 -8.56 7.49 -5.77
CA ARG A 577 -9.81 8.22 -6.03
C ARG A 577 -10.95 7.75 -5.12
N PRO A 578 -12.04 8.51 -5.02
CA PRO A 578 -13.24 8.07 -4.33
C PRO A 578 -13.73 6.73 -4.88
N GLY A 579 -13.79 5.69 -4.04
CA GLY A 579 -14.23 4.37 -4.46
C GLY A 579 -13.61 3.24 -3.64
N VAL A 580 -13.82 2.03 -4.12
CA VAL A 580 -13.27 0.80 -3.54
C VAL A 580 -12.43 0.11 -4.60
N PHE A 581 -11.21 -0.25 -4.25
CA PHE A 581 -10.25 -0.85 -5.16
C PHE A 581 -9.53 -2.00 -4.49
N VAL A 582 -9.09 -2.95 -5.30
CA VAL A 582 -8.26 -4.06 -4.85
C VAL A 582 -7.08 -4.25 -5.80
N ALA A 583 -5.95 -4.64 -5.24
CA ALA A 583 -4.75 -4.97 -5.99
C ALA A 583 -4.07 -6.17 -5.33
N VAL A 584 -3.21 -6.85 -6.10
CA VAL A 584 -2.41 -7.97 -5.64
C VAL A 584 -0.96 -7.60 -5.79
N GLU A 585 -0.24 -7.54 -4.69
CA GLU A 585 1.20 -7.36 -4.65
C GLU A 585 1.87 -8.73 -4.76
N VAL A 586 2.62 -8.91 -5.83
CA VAL A 586 3.43 -10.10 -6.07
C VAL A 586 4.90 -9.71 -5.87
N PRO A 587 5.60 -10.30 -4.89
CA PRO A 587 7.03 -10.07 -4.75
C PRO A 587 7.80 -10.66 -5.94
N SER A 588 8.66 -9.86 -6.55
CA SER A 588 9.61 -10.26 -7.58
C SER A 588 10.92 -10.75 -6.95
N GLU A 589 11.69 -11.55 -7.69
CA GLU A 589 13.00 -12.06 -7.25
C GLU A 589 14.00 -10.94 -6.91
N ASP A 590 13.86 -9.77 -7.55
CA ASP A 590 14.69 -8.58 -7.29
C ASP A 590 14.34 -7.85 -5.98
N GLY A 591 13.32 -8.31 -5.25
CA GLY A 591 12.79 -7.62 -4.05
C GLY A 591 11.87 -6.43 -4.36
N ALA A 592 11.65 -6.11 -5.63
CA ALA A 592 10.55 -5.24 -6.06
C ALA A 592 9.22 -5.98 -5.91
N SER A 593 8.13 -5.27 -5.62
CA SER A 593 6.78 -5.85 -5.66
C SER A 593 6.05 -5.30 -6.86
N ALA A 594 5.51 -6.18 -7.70
CA ALA A 594 4.60 -5.79 -8.76
C ALA A 594 3.20 -5.69 -8.16
N THR A 595 2.65 -4.48 -8.10
CA THR A 595 1.26 -4.25 -7.69
C THR A 595 0.38 -4.36 -8.92
N ILE A 596 -0.45 -5.39 -8.98
CA ILE A 596 -1.35 -5.65 -10.10
C ILE A 596 -2.77 -5.28 -9.67
N SER A 597 -3.35 -4.27 -10.32
CA SER A 597 -4.75 -3.89 -10.07
C SER A 597 -5.69 -5.03 -10.49
N ARG A 598 -6.71 -5.32 -9.67
CA ARG A 598 -7.73 -6.32 -9.98
C ARG A 598 -9.10 -5.66 -10.11
N PRO A 599 -9.92 -6.06 -11.10
CA PRO A 599 -11.33 -5.72 -11.13
C PRO A 599 -12.04 -6.21 -9.86
N LEU A 600 -13.05 -5.47 -9.40
CA LEU A 600 -13.89 -5.92 -8.29
C LEU A 600 -14.61 -7.22 -8.65
N GLY A 601 -14.54 -8.20 -7.77
CA GLY A 601 -15.07 -9.54 -7.96
C GLY A 601 -14.21 -10.45 -8.85
N ALA A 602 -13.02 -10.01 -9.26
CA ALA A 602 -12.07 -10.87 -9.97
C ALA A 602 -11.63 -12.05 -9.10
N THR A 603 -11.28 -13.17 -9.73
CA THR A 603 -10.81 -14.34 -8.99
C THR A 603 -9.30 -14.24 -8.74
N GLU A 604 -8.81 -14.52 -7.53
CA GLU A 604 -7.38 -14.54 -7.26
C GLU A 604 -6.98 -15.83 -6.53
N ALA A 605 -5.91 -16.45 -7.02
CA ALA A 605 -5.36 -17.66 -6.41
C ALA A 605 -4.50 -17.31 -5.17
N VAL A 606 -4.90 -17.84 -4.01
CA VAL A 606 -4.22 -17.71 -2.72
C VAL A 606 -3.76 -19.06 -2.20
N SER A 607 -2.66 -19.10 -1.45
CA SER A 607 -2.13 -20.34 -0.85
C SER A 607 -1.47 -19.99 0.48
N LEU A 608 -1.48 -20.95 1.41
CA LEU A 608 -0.78 -20.88 2.69
C LEU A 608 0.72 -20.57 2.53
N THR A 609 1.32 -20.97 1.41
CA THR A 609 2.75 -20.74 1.10
C THR A 609 2.99 -19.55 0.18
N SER A 610 1.92 -18.88 -0.29
CA SER A 610 2.05 -17.76 -1.22
C SER A 610 2.65 -16.55 -0.53
N ALA A 611 3.66 -15.94 -1.17
CA ALA A 611 4.22 -14.66 -0.74
C ALA A 611 3.40 -13.45 -1.23
N LYS A 612 2.30 -13.68 -1.96
CA LYS A 612 1.40 -12.61 -2.44
C LYS A 612 0.74 -11.89 -1.27
N SER A 613 0.40 -10.62 -1.49
CA SER A 613 -0.43 -9.85 -0.57
C SER A 613 -1.58 -9.17 -1.33
N VAL A 614 -2.77 -9.17 -0.74
CA VAL A 614 -3.95 -8.47 -1.28
C VAL A 614 -4.04 -7.11 -0.62
N VAL A 615 -4.02 -6.05 -1.42
CA VAL A 615 -4.15 -4.67 -0.97
C VAL A 615 -5.56 -4.18 -1.26
N VAL A 616 -6.30 -3.89 -0.20
CA VAL A 616 -7.63 -3.28 -0.31
C VAL A 616 -7.50 -1.78 -0.04
N SER A 617 -8.19 -0.97 -0.82
CA SER A 617 -8.26 0.48 -0.63
C SER A 617 -9.70 0.95 -0.75
N ALA A 618 -10.14 1.80 0.16
CA ALA A 618 -11.43 2.46 0.06
C ALA A 618 -11.30 3.94 0.47
N SER A 619 -12.39 4.70 0.34
CA SER A 619 -12.44 6.11 0.77
C SER A 619 -13.24 6.32 2.05
N GLU A 620 -14.08 5.35 2.41
CA GLU A 620 -14.98 5.37 3.56
C GLU A 620 -14.54 4.29 4.58
N PRO A 621 -14.75 4.50 5.89
CA PRO A 621 -14.54 3.46 6.89
C PRO A 621 -15.50 2.28 6.66
N GLY A 622 -15.05 1.07 7.01
CA GLY A 622 -15.87 -0.13 6.86
C GLY A 622 -15.19 -1.41 7.32
N TYR A 623 -15.84 -2.53 7.04
CA TYR A 623 -15.39 -3.87 7.39
C TYR A 623 -14.94 -4.64 6.16
N ILE A 624 -13.82 -5.34 6.26
CA ILE A 624 -13.38 -6.36 5.31
C ILE A 624 -13.82 -7.72 5.83
N THR A 625 -14.58 -8.46 5.02
CA THR A 625 -15.17 -9.75 5.39
C THR A 625 -14.71 -10.88 4.46
N LEU A 626 -14.47 -12.05 5.04
CA LEU A 626 -14.20 -13.31 4.32
C LEU A 626 -14.58 -14.48 5.24
N GLY A 627 -15.66 -15.20 4.91
CA GLY A 627 -16.21 -16.21 5.83
C GLY A 627 -16.54 -15.60 7.19
N SER A 628 -16.07 -16.23 8.26
CA SER A 628 -16.14 -15.72 9.63
C SER A 628 -15.19 -14.55 9.94
N MET A 629 -14.19 -14.27 9.09
CA MET A 629 -13.27 -13.14 9.28
C MET A 629 -14.01 -11.82 9.05
N ARG A 630 -13.90 -10.90 10.02
CA ARG A 630 -14.42 -9.53 9.90
C ARG A 630 -13.46 -8.54 10.55
N THR A 631 -12.90 -7.65 9.75
CA THR A 631 -11.88 -6.69 10.18
C THR A 631 -12.31 -5.27 9.88
N PHE A 632 -12.44 -4.43 10.91
CA PHE A 632 -12.70 -3.00 10.71
C PHE A 632 -11.45 -2.28 10.19
N VAL A 633 -11.63 -1.40 9.22
CA VAL A 633 -10.60 -0.53 8.67
C VAL A 633 -11.17 0.86 8.45
N ASP A 634 -10.57 1.85 9.11
CA ASP A 634 -10.88 3.24 8.84
C ASP A 634 -10.05 3.74 7.65
N PHE A 635 -10.62 3.60 6.44
CA PHE A 635 -9.95 4.01 5.21
C PHE A 635 -9.87 5.54 5.04
N SER A 636 -10.56 6.31 5.88
CA SER A 636 -10.45 7.76 5.84
C SER A 636 -9.09 8.23 6.36
N HIS A 637 -8.54 7.52 7.35
CA HIS A 637 -7.20 7.70 7.91
C HIS A 637 -6.13 6.86 7.19
N ARG A 638 -6.43 5.59 6.88
CA ARG A 638 -5.49 4.64 6.26
C ARG A 638 -5.91 4.36 4.81
N PRO A 639 -5.21 4.88 3.78
CA PRO A 639 -5.70 4.79 2.39
C PRO A 639 -5.76 3.35 1.84
N SER A 640 -5.12 2.39 2.52
CA SER A 640 -5.15 0.98 2.16
C SER A 640 -4.88 0.07 3.35
N LYS A 641 -5.32 -1.19 3.26
CA LYS A 641 -4.98 -2.28 4.18
C LYS A 641 -4.44 -3.46 3.38
N VAL A 642 -3.34 -4.04 3.85
CA VAL A 642 -2.69 -5.21 3.23
C VAL A 642 -3.06 -6.47 3.99
N PHE A 643 -3.40 -7.53 3.26
CA PHE A 643 -3.72 -8.87 3.77
C PHE A 643 -2.79 -9.90 3.12
N PRO A 644 -1.97 -10.65 3.87
CA PRO A 644 -1.18 -11.74 3.32
C PRO A 644 -2.08 -12.80 2.66
N ALA A 645 -1.70 -13.32 1.49
CA ALA A 645 -2.47 -14.36 0.80
C ALA A 645 -2.59 -15.64 1.64
N GLY A 646 -1.57 -15.97 2.43
CA GLY A 646 -1.61 -17.11 3.36
C GLY A 646 -2.69 -16.96 4.44
N LEU A 647 -2.85 -15.76 5.01
CA LEU A 647 -3.93 -15.46 5.97
C LEU A 647 -5.29 -15.57 5.30
N LEU A 648 -5.45 -15.06 4.07
CA LEU A 648 -6.73 -15.18 3.38
C LEU A 648 -7.06 -16.63 2.99
N ALA A 649 -6.04 -17.43 2.62
CA ALA A 649 -6.19 -18.84 2.30
C ALA A 649 -6.68 -19.66 3.50
N SER A 650 -6.15 -19.40 4.70
CA SER A 650 -6.58 -20.12 5.91
C SER A 650 -7.99 -19.76 6.38
N ARG A 651 -8.51 -18.60 5.97
CA ARG A 651 -9.88 -18.14 6.24
C ARG A 651 -10.88 -18.49 5.15
N LEU A 652 -10.45 -19.23 4.12
CA LEU A 652 -11.39 -19.74 3.12
C LEU A 652 -12.34 -20.73 3.78
N GLU A 653 -13.62 -20.39 3.68
CA GLU A 653 -14.70 -21.27 4.07
C GLU A 653 -15.40 -21.81 2.83
N PRO A 654 -16.02 -22.99 2.95
CA PRO A 654 -16.91 -23.52 1.95
C PRO A 654 -17.98 -22.50 1.52
N GLY A 655 -17.90 -21.99 0.29
CA GLY A 655 -18.92 -21.10 -0.30
C GLY A 655 -18.75 -19.63 0.10
N ALA A 656 -18.06 -19.34 1.21
CA ALA A 656 -17.64 -18.00 1.58
C ALA A 656 -16.19 -17.75 1.11
N ARG A 657 -16.08 -17.56 -0.21
CA ARG A 657 -14.82 -17.28 -0.92
C ARG A 657 -14.66 -15.84 -1.34
N THR A 658 -15.71 -15.05 -1.17
CA THR A 658 -15.72 -13.65 -1.58
C THR A 658 -15.11 -12.81 -0.46
N LEU A 659 -13.94 -12.25 -0.72
CA LEU A 659 -13.43 -11.14 0.07
C LEU A 659 -14.31 -9.93 -0.26
N ALA A 660 -15.01 -9.38 0.72
CA ALA A 660 -15.95 -8.28 0.53
C ALA A 660 -15.62 -7.08 1.42
N TYR A 661 -16.09 -5.91 1.00
CA TYR A 661 -16.04 -4.68 1.78
C TYR A 661 -17.45 -4.20 2.09
N GLU A 662 -17.73 -3.99 3.37
CA GLU A 662 -18.99 -3.49 3.90
C GLU A 662 -18.77 -2.10 4.49
N ARG A 663 -19.49 -1.09 4.01
CA ARG A 663 -19.37 0.27 4.54
C ARG A 663 -19.92 0.32 5.96
N GLU A 664 -19.27 1.10 6.82
CA GLU A 664 -19.77 1.33 8.18
C GLU A 664 -21.14 2.02 8.18
N ALA A 665 -21.34 2.96 7.26
CA ALA A 665 -22.62 3.66 7.06
C ALA A 665 -23.76 2.75 6.55
N GLY A 666 -23.47 1.47 6.26
CA GLY A 666 -24.39 0.51 5.69
C GLY A 666 -24.43 0.52 4.15
N GLY A 667 -25.07 -0.50 3.58
CA GLY A 667 -25.16 -0.71 2.14
C GLY A 667 -24.88 -2.17 1.74
N PRO A 668 -25.06 -2.53 0.46
CA PRO A 668 -24.69 -3.87 -0.02
C PRO A 668 -23.18 -4.07 0.07
N ALA A 669 -22.77 -5.27 0.50
CA ALA A 669 -21.36 -5.67 0.50
C ALA A 669 -20.80 -5.62 -0.92
N ILE A 670 -19.64 -4.99 -1.08
CA ILE A 670 -18.95 -4.86 -2.36
C ILE A 670 -17.98 -6.04 -2.49
N PRO A 671 -18.19 -6.97 -3.44
CA PRO A 671 -17.26 -8.07 -3.65
C PRO A 671 -15.93 -7.53 -4.19
N LEU A 672 -14.85 -7.72 -3.44
CA LEU A 672 -13.50 -7.28 -3.82
C LEU A 672 -12.83 -8.33 -4.70
N LEU A 673 -12.66 -9.54 -4.18
CA LEU A 673 -12.06 -10.67 -4.89
C LEU A 673 -12.82 -11.95 -4.58
N GLN A 674 -12.91 -12.84 -5.56
CA GLN A 674 -13.25 -14.22 -5.34
C GLN A 674 -11.96 -15.00 -5.11
N LEU A 675 -11.72 -15.49 -3.90
CA LEU A 675 -10.49 -16.17 -3.57
C LEU A 675 -10.60 -17.67 -3.86
N SER A 676 -9.54 -18.24 -4.41
CA SER A 676 -9.44 -19.68 -4.63
C SER A 676 -8.09 -20.21 -4.19
N GLN A 677 -8.07 -21.31 -3.45
CA GLN A 677 -6.85 -22.05 -3.17
C GLN A 677 -6.82 -23.32 -4.04
N PRO A 678 -5.88 -23.46 -4.98
CA PRO A 678 -5.81 -24.66 -5.81
C PRO A 678 -5.18 -25.82 -5.03
N HIS A 679 -5.79 -26.99 -5.11
CA HIS A 679 -5.26 -28.27 -4.61
C HIS A 679 -5.05 -29.22 -5.78
N VAL A 680 -3.79 -29.66 -5.96
CA VAL A 680 -3.41 -30.46 -7.12
C VAL A 680 -3.97 -31.89 -7.01
N VAL A 681 -4.66 -32.29 -8.07
CA VAL A 681 -5.24 -33.60 -8.28
C VAL A 681 -4.40 -34.35 -9.31
N THR A 682 -3.96 -35.56 -8.97
CA THR A 682 -3.18 -36.40 -9.88
C THR A 682 -4.03 -37.31 -10.75
N GLU A 683 -5.24 -37.66 -10.28
CA GLU A 683 -6.14 -38.58 -10.99
C GLU A 683 -7.60 -38.29 -10.63
N VAL A 684 -8.48 -38.31 -11.63
CA VAL A 684 -9.93 -38.21 -11.46
C VAL A 684 -10.61 -39.30 -12.27
N LYS A 685 -11.58 -39.98 -11.65
CA LYS A 685 -12.43 -40.96 -12.33
C LYS A 685 -13.87 -40.79 -11.87
N ALA A 686 -14.83 -40.82 -12.79
CA ALA A 686 -16.25 -40.87 -12.47
C ALA A 686 -16.85 -42.10 -13.15
N GLU A 687 -17.50 -42.97 -12.37
CA GLU A 687 -18.11 -44.21 -12.85
C GLU A 687 -19.51 -44.37 -12.26
N ARG A 688 -20.41 -44.98 -13.03
CA ARG A 688 -21.74 -45.33 -12.53
C ARG A 688 -21.74 -46.77 -12.02
N LEU A 689 -22.18 -46.95 -10.79
CA LEU A 689 -22.37 -48.24 -10.13
C LEU A 689 -23.85 -48.40 -9.75
N ALA A 690 -24.64 -48.98 -10.64
CA ALA A 690 -26.09 -49.13 -10.50
C ALA A 690 -26.82 -47.78 -10.29
N ASN A 691 -27.34 -47.51 -9.09
CA ASN A 691 -27.99 -46.24 -8.72
C ASN A 691 -27.01 -45.19 -8.16
N LEU A 692 -25.74 -45.53 -7.99
CA LEU A 692 -24.72 -44.65 -7.46
C LEU A 692 -23.83 -44.07 -8.56
N LEU A 693 -23.51 -42.79 -8.43
CA LEU A 693 -22.41 -42.14 -9.12
C LEU A 693 -21.20 -42.14 -8.19
N GLU A 694 -20.15 -42.85 -8.56
CA GLU A 694 -18.88 -42.83 -7.85
C GLU A 694 -17.91 -41.85 -8.50
N VAL A 695 -17.38 -40.92 -7.72
CA VAL A 695 -16.31 -40.01 -8.13
C VAL A 695 -15.10 -40.25 -7.26
N ARG A 696 -13.97 -40.59 -7.88
CA ARG A 696 -12.68 -40.82 -7.24
C ARG A 696 -11.73 -39.69 -7.60
N VAL A 697 -11.14 -39.05 -6.59
CA VAL A 697 -10.21 -37.92 -6.78
C VAL A 697 -8.96 -38.13 -5.94
N THR A 698 -7.79 -38.18 -6.58
CA THR A 698 -6.51 -38.41 -5.90
C THR A 698 -5.78 -37.09 -5.69
N VAL A 699 -5.50 -36.73 -4.43
CA VAL A 699 -4.88 -35.46 -4.02
C VAL A 699 -3.50 -35.63 -3.38
N THR A 700 -2.68 -34.59 -3.46
CA THR A 700 -1.39 -34.52 -2.75
C THR A 700 -1.55 -33.84 -1.39
N GLY A 701 -1.44 -34.60 -0.31
CA GLY A 701 -1.63 -34.14 1.07
C GLY A 701 -2.87 -34.74 1.73
N GLU A 702 -2.91 -34.73 3.06
CA GLU A 702 -3.97 -35.36 3.85
C GLU A 702 -5.27 -34.53 3.78
N PRO A 703 -6.35 -35.07 3.19
CA PRO A 703 -7.64 -34.42 3.16
C PRO A 703 -8.43 -34.72 4.45
N THR A 704 -9.15 -33.74 4.98
CA THR A 704 -10.02 -33.91 6.16
C THR A 704 -11.50 -33.81 5.81
N ASP A 705 -11.84 -32.92 4.88
CA ASP A 705 -13.22 -32.59 4.53
C ASP A 705 -13.36 -32.41 3.02
N VAL A 706 -14.58 -32.62 2.50
CA VAL A 706 -14.93 -32.40 1.10
C VAL A 706 -16.22 -31.61 1.01
N ALA A 707 -16.25 -30.64 0.10
CA ALA A 707 -17.46 -29.90 -0.25
C ALA A 707 -17.81 -30.12 -1.72
N ILE A 708 -19.07 -30.43 -1.97
CA ILE A 708 -19.63 -30.70 -3.29
C ILE A 708 -20.63 -29.60 -3.61
N THR A 709 -20.41 -28.92 -4.73
CA THR A 709 -21.29 -27.85 -5.20
C THR A 709 -21.98 -28.29 -6.49
N GLY A 710 -23.29 -28.41 -6.46
CA GLY A 710 -24.11 -28.73 -7.62
C GLY A 710 -24.78 -27.49 -8.20
N ARG A 711 -24.52 -27.18 -9.47
CA ARG A 711 -25.20 -26.11 -10.21
C ARG A 711 -26.12 -26.69 -11.28
N GLU A 712 -27.40 -26.36 -11.20
CA GLU A 712 -28.42 -26.82 -12.14
C GLU A 712 -28.56 -25.83 -13.30
N LEU A 713 -28.29 -26.27 -14.54
CA LEU A 713 -28.17 -25.40 -15.71
C LEU A 713 -29.49 -24.76 -16.16
N SER A 714 -30.64 -25.37 -15.86
CA SER A 714 -31.95 -24.88 -16.34
C SER A 714 -32.43 -23.69 -15.51
N SER A 715 -32.57 -23.87 -14.20
CA SER A 715 -33.03 -22.86 -13.24
C SER A 715 -31.91 -21.95 -12.74
N GLY A 716 -30.66 -22.43 -12.76
CA GLY A 716 -29.52 -21.75 -12.13
C GLY A 716 -29.43 -21.97 -10.63
N ARG A 717 -30.26 -22.85 -10.06
CA ARG A 717 -30.19 -23.21 -8.65
C ARG A 717 -28.83 -23.83 -8.35
N GLU A 718 -28.22 -23.38 -7.27
CA GLU A 718 -26.97 -23.91 -6.73
C GLU A 718 -27.25 -24.53 -5.36
N LEU A 719 -26.73 -25.74 -5.12
CA LEU A 719 -26.85 -26.48 -3.88
C LEU A 719 -25.47 -26.95 -3.44
N ARG A 720 -25.23 -26.99 -2.13
CA ARG A 720 -23.93 -27.33 -1.54
C ARG A 720 -24.08 -28.39 -0.46
N ALA A 721 -23.10 -29.28 -0.37
CA ALA A 721 -23.00 -30.24 0.72
C ALA A 721 -21.54 -30.35 1.21
N GLU A 722 -21.34 -30.39 2.52
CA GLU A 722 -20.04 -30.56 3.17
C GLU A 722 -20.05 -31.83 4.02
N HIS A 723 -18.97 -32.62 3.92
CA HIS A 723 -18.82 -33.87 4.65
C HIS A 723 -17.40 -34.03 5.15
N GLU A 724 -17.28 -34.42 6.41
CA GLU A 724 -16.05 -35.00 6.96
C GLU A 724 -15.81 -36.37 6.30
N LEU A 725 -14.54 -36.73 6.10
CA LEU A 725 -14.17 -37.98 5.43
C LEU A 725 -14.32 -39.19 6.36
N LEU A 726 -15.53 -39.74 6.42
CA LEU A 726 -15.91 -40.85 7.31
C LEU A 726 -16.34 -42.10 6.52
N ALA A 727 -15.55 -43.17 6.63
CA ALA A 727 -15.91 -44.47 6.05
C ALA A 727 -17.20 -45.04 6.65
N GLY A 728 -18.04 -45.67 5.81
CA GLY A 728 -19.24 -46.40 6.24
C GLY A 728 -20.51 -45.58 6.51
N THR A 729 -20.46 -44.24 6.50
CA THR A 729 -21.60 -43.39 6.87
C THR A 729 -22.26 -42.74 5.65
N TRP A 730 -23.59 -42.83 5.56
CA TRP A 730 -24.40 -42.16 4.53
C TRP A 730 -25.05 -40.91 5.10
N HIS A 731 -24.84 -39.79 4.42
CA HIS A 731 -25.39 -38.49 4.79
C HIS A 731 -26.46 -38.07 3.78
N ARG A 732 -27.57 -37.50 4.25
CA ARG A 732 -28.60 -36.92 3.39
C ARG A 732 -28.58 -35.40 3.55
N ASN A 733 -28.44 -34.69 2.44
CA ASN A 733 -28.46 -33.23 2.38
C ASN A 733 -29.39 -32.73 1.26
N ASP A 734 -29.41 -31.42 1.03
CA ASP A 734 -30.28 -30.78 0.04
C ASP A 734 -29.94 -31.14 -1.41
N LEU A 735 -28.67 -31.52 -1.68
CA LEU A 735 -28.22 -31.95 -2.99
C LEU A 735 -28.63 -33.40 -3.26
N ALA A 736 -28.16 -34.34 -2.42
CA ALA A 736 -28.44 -35.76 -2.55
C ALA A 736 -28.09 -36.53 -1.25
N ARG A 737 -28.42 -37.83 -1.22
CA ARG A 737 -27.82 -38.79 -0.28
C ARG A 737 -26.45 -39.21 -0.82
N MET A 738 -25.42 -39.12 0.02
CA MET A 738 -24.04 -39.41 -0.38
C MET A 738 -23.22 -40.00 0.76
N GLN A 739 -22.15 -40.69 0.40
CA GLN A 739 -21.13 -41.21 1.32
C GLN A 739 -19.76 -40.73 0.82
N VAL A 740 -18.93 -40.21 1.73
CA VAL A 740 -17.62 -39.65 1.40
C VAL A 740 -16.54 -40.19 2.34
N TYR A 741 -15.43 -40.68 1.80
CA TYR A 741 -14.32 -41.22 2.60
C TYR A 741 -12.99 -41.12 1.84
N SER A 742 -11.86 -41.25 2.55
CA SER A 742 -10.53 -41.28 1.94
C SER A 742 -9.77 -42.56 2.23
N THR A 743 -8.89 -42.97 1.31
CA THR A 743 -7.92 -44.05 1.52
C THR A 743 -6.51 -43.54 1.27
N ASP A 744 -5.52 -44.01 2.03
CA ASP A 744 -4.11 -43.76 1.77
C ASP A 744 -3.46 -44.99 1.10
N ALA A 745 -2.82 -44.77 -0.05
CA ALA A 745 -1.96 -45.75 -0.68
C ALA A 745 -0.67 -45.08 -1.19
N LEU A 746 0.46 -45.41 -0.56
CA LEU A 746 1.81 -44.96 -0.95
C LEU A 746 1.98 -43.43 -0.98
N GLY A 747 1.36 -42.70 -0.04
CA GLY A 747 1.47 -41.24 0.05
C GLY A 747 0.58 -40.48 -0.94
N LYS A 748 -0.36 -41.18 -1.58
CA LYS A 748 -1.46 -40.59 -2.35
C LYS A 748 -2.76 -40.82 -1.61
N HIS A 749 -3.48 -39.74 -1.34
CA HIS A 749 -4.79 -39.83 -0.71
C HIS A 749 -5.87 -39.84 -1.79
N VAL A 750 -6.70 -40.86 -1.80
CA VAL A 750 -7.82 -41.00 -2.74
C VAL A 750 -9.11 -40.70 -2.00
N ILE A 751 -9.80 -39.66 -2.44
CA ILE A 751 -11.14 -39.26 -1.98
C ILE A 751 -12.18 -40.00 -2.81
N TYR A 752 -13.12 -40.66 -2.15
CA TYR A 752 -14.27 -41.32 -2.76
C TYR A 752 -15.54 -40.55 -2.42
N VAL A 753 -16.31 -40.17 -3.44
CA VAL A 753 -17.66 -39.60 -3.32
C VAL A 753 -18.65 -40.56 -3.98
N LEU A 754 -19.52 -41.17 -3.19
CA LEU A 754 -20.61 -42.03 -3.66
C LEU A 754 -21.92 -41.26 -3.55
N LEU A 755 -22.53 -40.89 -4.67
CA LEU A 755 -23.76 -40.10 -4.72
C LEU A 755 -24.95 -40.96 -5.21
N ASP A 756 -26.03 -40.99 -4.45
CA ASP A 756 -27.26 -41.71 -4.79
C ASP A 756 -28.13 -40.87 -5.75
N VAL A 757 -28.13 -41.25 -7.02
CA VAL A 757 -28.74 -40.46 -8.12
C VAL A 757 -30.27 -40.37 -7.96
N GLU A 758 -30.91 -41.37 -7.36
CA GLU A 758 -32.36 -41.37 -7.13
C GLU A 758 -32.83 -40.27 -6.16
N THR A 759 -31.90 -39.77 -5.34
CA THR A 759 -32.18 -38.69 -4.38
C THR A 759 -31.80 -37.31 -4.90
N LEU A 760 -31.12 -37.23 -6.05
CA LEU A 760 -30.78 -35.96 -6.70
C LEU A 760 -32.02 -35.39 -7.40
N ARG A 761 -32.26 -34.09 -7.24
CA ARG A 761 -33.43 -33.45 -7.87
C ARG A 761 -33.32 -33.49 -9.42
N PRO A 762 -34.45 -33.54 -10.14
CA PRO A 762 -34.45 -33.55 -11.60
C PRO A 762 -33.78 -32.29 -12.17
N GLY A 763 -33.04 -32.44 -13.28
CA GLY A 763 -32.36 -31.34 -13.95
C GLY A 763 -31.00 -31.74 -14.50
N VAL A 764 -30.31 -30.75 -15.10
CA VAL A 764 -28.95 -30.91 -15.62
C VAL A 764 -27.97 -30.29 -14.64
N TRP A 765 -27.17 -31.13 -13.98
CA TRP A 765 -26.27 -30.74 -12.90
C TRP A 765 -24.81 -30.75 -13.33
N LEU A 766 -24.10 -29.71 -12.90
CA LEU A 766 -22.64 -29.66 -12.86
C LEU A 766 -22.20 -29.76 -11.40
N LEU A 767 -21.53 -30.86 -11.05
CA LEU A 767 -21.01 -31.13 -9.72
C LEU A 767 -19.52 -30.74 -9.67
N GLY A 768 -19.19 -29.69 -8.93
CA GLY A 768 -17.81 -29.28 -8.63
C GLY A 768 -17.38 -29.76 -7.25
N PHE A 769 -16.07 -29.97 -7.08
CA PHE A 769 -15.48 -30.54 -5.88
C PHE A 769 -14.41 -29.62 -5.28
N ASP A 770 -14.54 -29.36 -3.99
CA ASP A 770 -13.58 -28.67 -3.14
C ASP A 770 -13.16 -29.60 -2.00
N ALA A 771 -11.95 -29.46 -1.48
CA ALA A 771 -11.48 -30.24 -0.34
C ALA A 771 -10.68 -29.38 0.64
N ARG A 772 -10.70 -29.79 1.92
CA ARG A 772 -9.79 -29.27 2.93
C ARG A 772 -8.56 -30.15 3.00
N VAL A 773 -7.42 -29.63 2.54
CA VAL A 773 -6.14 -30.36 2.50
C VAL A 773 -5.11 -29.56 3.28
N GLY A 774 -4.43 -30.20 4.23
CA GLY A 774 -3.44 -29.53 5.08
C GLY A 774 -4.02 -28.36 5.91
N GLY A 775 -5.30 -28.44 6.28
CA GLY A 775 -5.98 -27.45 7.13
C GLY A 775 -6.70 -26.32 6.39
N ALA A 776 -6.55 -26.19 5.07
CA ALA A 776 -7.18 -25.11 4.30
C ALA A 776 -8.09 -25.60 3.15
N TRP A 777 -9.22 -24.93 2.99
CA TRP A 777 -10.20 -25.22 1.94
C TRP A 777 -9.72 -24.72 0.59
N GLY A 778 -9.74 -25.62 -0.40
CA GLY A 778 -9.33 -25.28 -1.76
C GLY A 778 -10.13 -26.03 -2.81
N ARG A 779 -10.03 -25.54 -4.04
CA ARG A 779 -10.63 -26.13 -5.23
C ARG A 779 -9.72 -27.22 -5.76
N LEU A 780 -10.32 -28.33 -6.20
CA LEU A 780 -9.60 -29.43 -6.82
C LEU A 780 -9.32 -29.12 -8.30
N GLU A 781 -8.04 -29.16 -8.68
CA GLU A 781 -7.55 -28.83 -10.03
C GLU A 781 -6.43 -29.79 -10.45
N ASP A 782 -6.29 -30.08 -11.74
CA ASP A 782 -5.20 -30.93 -12.24
C ASP A 782 -3.86 -30.18 -12.34
N SER A 783 -2.80 -30.89 -12.79
CA SER A 783 -1.46 -30.30 -12.96
C SER A 783 -1.36 -29.19 -14.01
N ASN A 784 -2.40 -29.00 -14.84
CA ASN A 784 -2.50 -27.92 -15.81
C ASN A 784 -3.46 -26.81 -15.35
N GLU A 785 -3.85 -26.78 -14.07
CA GLU A 785 -4.81 -25.83 -13.48
C GLU A 785 -6.25 -26.03 -14.03
N GLY A 786 -6.53 -27.22 -14.56
CA GLY A 786 -7.85 -27.60 -15.05
C GLY A 786 -8.77 -28.00 -13.90
N ARG A 787 -9.90 -27.32 -13.75
CA ARG A 787 -10.91 -27.59 -12.71
C ARG A 787 -11.52 -28.98 -12.85
N ILE A 788 -11.83 -29.59 -11.70
CA ILE A 788 -12.53 -30.88 -11.64
C ILE A 788 -14.04 -30.68 -11.49
N ALA A 789 -14.81 -31.19 -12.44
CA ALA A 789 -16.26 -31.26 -12.35
C ALA A 789 -16.83 -32.48 -13.09
N VAL A 790 -18.02 -32.92 -12.68
CA VAL A 790 -18.78 -34.00 -13.31
C VAL A 790 -20.15 -33.47 -13.73
N ALA A 791 -20.57 -33.74 -14.97
CA ALA A 791 -21.90 -33.38 -15.45
C ALA A 791 -22.82 -34.60 -15.43
N ILE A 792 -24.03 -34.44 -14.90
CA ILE A 792 -25.06 -35.49 -14.89
C ILE A 792 -26.43 -34.87 -15.14
N ALA A 793 -27.28 -35.54 -15.92
CA ALA A 793 -28.66 -35.14 -16.12
C ALA A 793 -29.59 -36.18 -15.51
N VAL A 794 -30.63 -35.74 -14.78
CA VAL A 794 -31.56 -36.63 -14.07
C VAL A 794 -33.00 -36.24 -14.40
N ASP A 795 -33.86 -37.22 -14.67
CA ASP A 795 -35.28 -37.02 -14.94
C ASP A 795 -36.13 -36.91 -13.65
N VAL A 796 -37.44 -36.72 -13.83
CA VAL A 796 -38.40 -36.61 -12.72
C VAL A 796 -38.53 -37.88 -11.87
N MET A 797 -38.06 -39.01 -12.37
CA MET A 797 -38.09 -40.31 -11.70
C MET A 797 -36.74 -40.66 -11.04
N GLY A 798 -35.76 -39.75 -11.04
CA GLY A 798 -34.44 -40.00 -10.47
C GLY A 798 -33.54 -40.88 -11.35
N LYS A 799 -33.87 -41.03 -12.64
CA LYS A 799 -33.06 -41.79 -13.61
C LYS A 799 -32.14 -40.85 -14.38
N GLU A 800 -30.94 -41.32 -14.68
CA GLU A 800 -30.03 -40.55 -15.52
C GLU A 800 -30.51 -40.47 -16.96
N VAL A 801 -30.45 -39.26 -17.50
CA VAL A 801 -30.77 -38.94 -18.89
C VAL A 801 -29.46 -38.86 -19.66
N PRO A 802 -29.27 -39.67 -20.73
CA PRO A 802 -28.09 -39.56 -21.57
C PRO A 802 -27.94 -38.14 -22.14
N GLY A 803 -26.71 -37.62 -22.21
CA GLY A 803 -26.45 -36.28 -22.74
C GLY A 803 -26.98 -36.05 -24.16
N SER A 804 -27.01 -37.09 -25.01
CA SER A 804 -27.61 -37.03 -26.35
C SER A 804 -29.12 -36.73 -26.33
N GLN A 805 -29.84 -37.24 -25.32
CA GLN A 805 -31.26 -36.96 -25.14
C GLN A 805 -31.47 -35.50 -24.68
N VAL A 806 -30.63 -35.00 -23.77
CA VAL A 806 -30.66 -33.58 -23.35
C VAL A 806 -30.47 -32.63 -24.54
N VAL A 807 -29.57 -32.99 -25.46
CA VAL A 807 -29.36 -32.22 -26.70
C VAL A 807 -30.59 -32.27 -27.60
N ALA A 808 -31.23 -33.44 -27.75
CA ALA A 808 -32.45 -33.58 -28.56
C ALA A 808 -33.63 -32.76 -27.98
N ASP A 809 -33.76 -32.75 -26.65
CA ASP A 809 -34.84 -32.05 -25.95
C ASP A 809 -34.67 -30.52 -25.99
N ALA A 810 -33.48 -30.01 -26.34
CA ALA A 810 -33.22 -28.57 -26.46
C ALA A 810 -34.20 -27.86 -27.43
N GLY A 811 -34.66 -28.56 -28.47
CA GLY A 811 -35.62 -28.03 -29.44
C GLY A 811 -37.02 -27.75 -28.89
N THR A 812 -37.31 -28.17 -27.65
CA THR A 812 -38.61 -27.93 -26.98
C THR A 812 -38.60 -26.68 -26.09
N LEU A 813 -37.47 -25.99 -25.98
CA LEU A 813 -37.28 -24.85 -25.09
C LEU A 813 -37.79 -23.53 -25.70
N GLU A 814 -38.40 -22.71 -24.87
CA GLU A 814 -38.75 -21.32 -25.21
C GLU A 814 -37.48 -20.45 -25.35
N LEU A 815 -37.46 -19.47 -26.26
CA LEU A 815 -36.27 -18.65 -26.55
C LEU A 815 -35.69 -17.96 -25.30
N ARG A 816 -36.55 -17.51 -24.37
CA ARG A 816 -36.09 -16.90 -23.11
C ARG A 816 -35.33 -17.90 -22.23
N GLU A 817 -35.76 -19.16 -22.21
CA GLU A 817 -35.04 -20.22 -21.50
C GLU A 817 -33.73 -20.57 -22.20
N VAL A 818 -33.72 -20.58 -23.54
CA VAL A 818 -32.50 -20.78 -24.34
C VAL A 818 -31.44 -19.74 -23.98
N VAL A 819 -31.80 -18.45 -23.91
CA VAL A 819 -30.87 -17.38 -23.50
C VAL A 819 -30.36 -17.59 -22.07
N GLY A 820 -31.25 -17.91 -21.13
CA GLY A 820 -30.87 -18.16 -19.73
C GLY A 820 -29.89 -19.31 -19.57
N ARG A 821 -30.13 -20.43 -20.27
CA ARG A 821 -29.26 -21.62 -20.25
C ARG A 821 -27.95 -21.36 -21.00
N LEU A 822 -27.99 -20.66 -22.14
CA LEU A 822 -26.81 -20.28 -22.92
C LEU A 822 -25.88 -19.36 -22.11
N SER A 823 -26.43 -18.40 -21.36
CA SER A 823 -25.65 -17.54 -20.47
C SER A 823 -24.88 -18.34 -19.41
N ARG A 824 -25.51 -19.36 -18.80
CA ARG A 824 -24.87 -20.24 -17.81
C ARG A 824 -23.81 -21.14 -18.45
N LEU A 825 -24.06 -21.67 -19.65
CA LEU A 825 -23.05 -22.42 -20.41
C LEU A 825 -21.87 -21.55 -20.85
N ASN A 826 -22.12 -20.29 -21.24
CA ASN A 826 -21.06 -19.35 -21.57
C ASN A 826 -20.15 -19.11 -20.36
N GLU A 827 -20.71 -19.04 -19.15
CA GLU A 827 -19.93 -18.98 -17.92
C GLU A 827 -19.12 -20.27 -17.68
N HIS A 828 -19.71 -21.44 -17.93
CA HIS A 828 -19.02 -22.73 -17.81
C HIS A 828 -17.83 -22.84 -18.79
N PHE A 829 -17.97 -22.47 -20.07
CA PHE A 829 -16.90 -22.57 -21.06
C PHE A 829 -15.79 -21.52 -20.92
N ARG A 830 -15.98 -20.51 -20.06
CA ARG A 830 -14.93 -19.55 -19.66
C ARG A 830 -13.96 -20.12 -18.64
N GLN A 831 -14.27 -21.28 -18.04
CA GLN A 831 -13.40 -21.97 -17.10
C GLN A 831 -12.50 -22.97 -17.85
N MET A 832 -11.29 -23.18 -17.35
CA MET A 832 -10.45 -24.28 -17.81
C MET A 832 -10.82 -25.53 -17.01
N TRP A 833 -11.33 -26.55 -17.70
CA TRP A 833 -11.63 -27.86 -17.12
C TRP A 833 -10.47 -28.83 -17.37
N SER A 834 -10.30 -29.80 -16.46
CA SER A 834 -9.35 -30.88 -16.68
C SER A 834 -9.68 -31.67 -17.96
N PRO A 835 -8.69 -32.18 -18.71
CA PRO A 835 -8.94 -33.01 -19.89
C PRO A 835 -9.87 -34.19 -19.61
N ALA A 836 -9.73 -34.85 -18.45
CA ALA A 836 -10.59 -35.96 -18.04
C ALA A 836 -12.06 -35.53 -17.89
N CYS A 837 -12.31 -34.32 -17.38
CA CYS A 837 -13.64 -33.75 -17.28
C CYS A 837 -14.20 -33.38 -18.66
N TYR A 838 -13.38 -32.86 -19.56
CA TYR A 838 -13.82 -32.50 -20.92
C TYR A 838 -14.37 -33.69 -21.71
N GLU A 839 -13.77 -34.88 -21.58
CA GLU A 839 -14.26 -36.08 -22.24
C GLU A 839 -15.66 -36.47 -21.72
N GLN A 840 -15.81 -36.50 -20.39
CA GLN A 840 -17.08 -36.82 -19.73
C GLN A 840 -18.19 -35.80 -20.03
N GLN A 841 -17.81 -34.54 -20.25
CA GLN A 841 -18.73 -33.42 -20.50
C GLN A 841 -18.87 -33.05 -21.98
N SER A 842 -18.34 -33.88 -22.89
CA SER A 842 -18.28 -33.58 -24.34
C SER A 842 -19.64 -33.24 -24.96
N TRP A 843 -20.73 -33.83 -24.45
CA TRP A 843 -22.11 -33.55 -24.89
C TRP A 843 -22.57 -32.11 -24.58
N LEU A 844 -21.98 -31.41 -23.60
CA LEU A 844 -22.30 -29.99 -23.33
C LEU A 844 -21.91 -29.08 -24.50
N GLY A 845 -20.88 -29.43 -25.27
CA GLY A 845 -20.50 -28.70 -26.48
C GLY A 845 -21.55 -28.84 -27.59
N GLN A 846 -22.16 -30.02 -27.71
CA GLN A 846 -23.28 -30.26 -28.63
C GLN A 846 -24.53 -29.51 -28.16
N TYR A 847 -24.80 -29.51 -26.85
CA TYR A 847 -25.91 -28.78 -26.26
C TYR A 847 -25.77 -27.27 -26.47
N TYR A 848 -24.57 -26.70 -26.26
CA TYR A 848 -24.29 -25.30 -26.60
C TYR A 848 -24.60 -24.97 -28.06
N THR A 849 -24.19 -25.84 -28.98
CA THR A 849 -24.42 -25.66 -30.42
C THR A 849 -25.91 -25.65 -30.73
N ALA A 850 -26.68 -26.57 -30.14
CA ALA A 850 -28.14 -26.62 -30.30
C ALA A 850 -28.82 -25.33 -29.78
N LEU A 851 -28.41 -24.80 -28.63
CA LEU A 851 -28.97 -23.54 -28.10
C LEU A 851 -28.60 -22.32 -28.95
N VAL A 852 -27.37 -22.28 -29.49
CA VAL A 852 -26.92 -21.24 -30.42
C VAL A 852 -27.73 -21.29 -31.73
N ASP A 853 -27.98 -22.49 -32.26
CA ASP A 853 -28.76 -22.64 -33.50
C ASP A 853 -30.22 -22.20 -33.32
N LEU A 854 -30.83 -22.44 -32.15
CA LEU A 854 -32.18 -21.96 -31.82
C LEU A 854 -32.29 -20.43 -31.70
N LEU A 855 -31.20 -19.76 -31.28
CA LEU A 855 -31.16 -18.30 -31.17
C LEU A 855 -30.75 -17.60 -32.46
N ARG A 856 -30.28 -18.35 -33.47
CA ARG A 856 -29.93 -17.79 -34.77
C ARG A 856 -31.17 -17.14 -35.38
N ASP A 857 -30.98 -15.95 -35.95
CA ASP A 857 -32.04 -15.10 -36.51
C ASP A 857 -32.95 -14.40 -35.47
N HIS A 858 -32.79 -14.69 -34.17
CA HIS A 858 -33.50 -14.03 -33.06
C HIS A 858 -32.60 -13.10 -32.22
N GLU A 859 -31.36 -12.84 -32.64
CA GLU A 859 -30.40 -12.06 -31.84
C GLU A 859 -30.85 -10.61 -31.57
N ALA A 860 -31.72 -10.06 -32.42
CA ALA A 860 -32.21 -8.70 -32.31
C ALA A 860 -33.06 -8.46 -31.06
N ASP A 861 -33.67 -9.49 -30.47
CA ASP A 861 -34.56 -9.37 -29.32
C ASP A 861 -33.81 -9.48 -27.98
N TYR A 862 -32.55 -9.94 -28.01
CA TYR A 862 -31.73 -10.21 -26.83
C TYR A 862 -30.35 -9.52 -26.89
N VAL A 863 -30.30 -8.32 -27.48
CA VAL A 863 -29.05 -7.57 -27.71
C VAL A 863 -28.30 -7.30 -26.41
N THR A 864 -29.01 -6.99 -25.32
CA THR A 864 -28.40 -6.68 -24.02
C THR A 864 -27.72 -7.91 -23.44
N GLU A 865 -28.40 -9.06 -23.43
CA GLU A 865 -27.89 -10.33 -22.90
C GLU A 865 -26.72 -10.85 -23.74
N LEU A 866 -26.80 -10.76 -25.07
CA LEU A 866 -25.73 -11.18 -25.97
C LEU A 866 -24.51 -10.24 -25.88
N ALA A 867 -24.72 -8.93 -25.74
CA ALA A 867 -23.64 -7.98 -25.49
C ALA A 867 -22.97 -8.26 -24.13
N ASP A 868 -23.75 -8.59 -23.10
CA ASP A 868 -23.23 -8.99 -21.79
C ASP A 868 -22.34 -10.24 -21.89
N MET A 869 -22.78 -11.26 -22.64
CA MET A 869 -21.97 -12.45 -22.91
C MET A 869 -20.69 -12.12 -23.70
N ALA A 870 -20.72 -11.13 -24.59
CA ALA A 870 -19.55 -10.66 -25.34
C ALA A 870 -18.54 -9.87 -24.48
N MET A 871 -19.02 -9.20 -23.43
CA MET A 871 -18.19 -8.44 -22.47
C MET A 871 -17.56 -9.33 -21.38
N CYS A 872 -17.82 -10.64 -21.40
CA CYS A 872 -17.28 -11.60 -20.44
C CYS A 872 -15.84 -12.04 -20.81
N ARG A 873 -14.89 -11.90 -19.87
CA ARG A 873 -13.49 -12.35 -20.01
C ARG A 873 -13.25 -13.68 -19.29
N ALA A 874 -12.23 -14.46 -19.63
CA ALA A 874 -11.86 -15.59 -18.78
C ALA A 874 -11.57 -15.10 -17.34
N GLY A 875 -11.79 -15.95 -16.33
CA GLY A 875 -11.47 -15.59 -14.95
C GLY A 875 -9.96 -15.47 -14.75
N ASP A 876 -9.53 -14.60 -13.83
CA ASP A 876 -8.10 -14.40 -13.48
C ASP A 876 -7.49 -15.62 -12.76
N ASP A 877 -8.33 -16.56 -12.28
CA ASP A 877 -7.92 -17.85 -11.71
C ASP A 877 -7.77 -18.96 -12.74
N VAL A 878 -7.84 -18.62 -14.03
CA VAL A 878 -7.55 -19.54 -15.12
C VAL A 878 -6.13 -19.29 -15.60
N ARG A 879 -5.39 -20.37 -15.89
CA ARG A 879 -4.03 -20.29 -16.42
C ARG A 879 -3.88 -19.22 -17.50
N GLN A 880 -2.88 -18.35 -17.34
CA GLN A 880 -2.63 -17.26 -18.28
C GLN A 880 -2.44 -17.79 -19.71
N GLY A 881 -3.07 -17.11 -20.66
CA GLY A 881 -3.09 -17.52 -22.07
C GLY A 881 -4.22 -18.50 -22.44
N PHE A 882 -5.07 -18.90 -21.49
CA PHE A 882 -6.26 -19.68 -21.80
C PHE A 882 -7.22 -18.93 -22.73
N ILE A 883 -7.65 -19.61 -23.78
CA ILE A 883 -8.64 -19.12 -24.73
C ILE A 883 -9.86 -20.04 -24.67
N PRO A 884 -11.05 -19.52 -24.30
CA PRO A 884 -12.28 -20.31 -24.21
C PRO A 884 -12.58 -21.12 -25.47
N ARG A 885 -13.07 -22.36 -25.30
CA ARG A 885 -13.43 -23.24 -26.42
C ARG A 885 -14.67 -22.78 -27.18
N GLN A 886 -15.61 -22.13 -26.51
CA GLN A 886 -16.83 -21.61 -27.13
C GLN A 886 -16.87 -20.09 -26.96
N SER A 887 -17.36 -19.40 -27.98
CA SER A 887 -17.48 -17.94 -27.98
C SER A 887 -18.84 -17.55 -28.54
N VAL A 888 -19.75 -17.14 -27.65
CA VAL A 888 -21.07 -16.60 -28.03
C VAL A 888 -20.95 -15.46 -29.05
N PRO A 889 -20.11 -14.42 -28.88
CA PRO A 889 -20.05 -13.34 -29.86
C PRO A 889 -19.47 -13.75 -31.22
N ALA A 890 -18.74 -14.86 -31.31
CA ALA A 890 -18.27 -15.39 -32.59
C ALA A 890 -19.38 -16.16 -33.33
N SER A 891 -20.18 -16.94 -32.60
CA SER A 891 -21.27 -17.76 -33.14
C SER A 891 -22.55 -16.97 -33.42
N LEU A 892 -22.90 -16.02 -32.55
CA LEU A 892 -24.05 -15.11 -32.65
C LEU A 892 -23.59 -13.67 -32.97
N ASN A 893 -22.79 -13.55 -34.03
CA ASN A 893 -22.13 -12.29 -34.41
C ASN A 893 -23.08 -11.17 -34.91
N ARG A 894 -24.35 -11.49 -35.17
CA ARG A 894 -25.40 -10.50 -35.50
C ARG A 894 -25.70 -9.53 -34.36
N VAL A 895 -25.22 -9.79 -33.14
CA VAL A 895 -25.26 -8.80 -32.05
C VAL A 895 -24.57 -7.49 -32.44
N PHE A 896 -23.51 -7.54 -33.26
CA PHE A 896 -22.76 -6.36 -33.72
C PHE A 896 -23.30 -5.73 -35.01
N THR A 897 -24.34 -6.33 -35.62
CA THR A 897 -24.97 -5.84 -36.84
C THR A 897 -26.29 -5.11 -36.59
N GLN A 898 -26.66 -4.92 -35.31
CA GLN A 898 -27.94 -4.32 -34.94
C GLN A 898 -27.96 -2.80 -35.24
N PRO A 899 -29.16 -2.22 -35.46
CA PRO A 899 -29.30 -0.78 -35.58
C PRO A 899 -28.80 -0.06 -34.32
N ARG A 900 -28.08 1.06 -34.48
CA ARG A 900 -27.43 1.79 -33.38
C ARG A 900 -28.35 2.11 -32.20
N ILE A 901 -29.65 2.32 -32.43
CA ILE A 901 -30.61 2.64 -31.38
C ILE A 901 -30.83 1.50 -30.38
N LYS A 902 -30.65 0.23 -30.79
CA LYS A 902 -30.77 -0.93 -29.89
C LYS A 902 -29.65 -0.96 -28.85
N TYR A 903 -28.48 -0.39 -29.14
CA TYR A 903 -27.35 -0.35 -28.20
C TYR A 903 -27.53 0.63 -27.03
N ARG A 904 -28.58 1.47 -27.02
CA ARG A 904 -28.92 2.30 -25.86
C ARG A 904 -29.19 1.45 -24.60
N GLN A 905 -29.62 0.20 -24.78
CA GLN A 905 -29.96 -0.72 -23.69
C GLN A 905 -28.76 -1.51 -23.15
N VAL A 906 -27.56 -1.37 -23.75
CA VAL A 906 -26.35 -2.09 -23.32
C VAL A 906 -25.87 -1.59 -21.96
N ASN A 907 -25.57 -2.54 -21.07
CA ASN A 907 -25.10 -2.26 -19.71
C ASN A 907 -23.77 -1.49 -19.69
N SER A 908 -23.59 -0.61 -18.70
CA SER A 908 -22.38 0.20 -18.50
C SER A 908 -21.29 -0.59 -17.78
N ARG A 909 -20.83 -1.71 -18.35
CA ARG A 909 -19.69 -2.47 -17.81
C ARG A 909 -18.37 -1.87 -18.30
N PRO A 910 -17.28 -1.90 -17.51
CA PRO A 910 -15.96 -1.42 -17.93
C PRO A 910 -15.32 -2.39 -18.93
N HIS A 911 -15.70 -2.28 -20.20
CA HIS A 911 -15.21 -3.10 -21.30
C HIS A 911 -15.14 -2.29 -22.60
N PRO A 912 -14.16 -2.49 -23.49
CA PRO A 912 -14.08 -1.73 -24.75
C PRO A 912 -15.36 -1.78 -25.61
N PHE A 913 -16.06 -2.92 -25.63
CA PHE A 913 -17.35 -3.05 -26.32
C PHE A 913 -18.45 -2.15 -25.73
N SER A 914 -18.50 -2.00 -24.40
CA SER A 914 -19.50 -1.15 -23.74
C SER A 914 -19.34 0.31 -24.19
N VAL A 915 -18.10 0.80 -24.19
CA VAL A 915 -17.76 2.17 -24.60
C VAL A 915 -18.17 2.42 -26.06
N ALA A 916 -17.74 1.55 -26.98
CA ALA A 916 -18.04 1.71 -28.40
C ALA A 916 -19.53 1.56 -28.72
N LEU A 917 -20.20 0.52 -28.21
CA LEU A 917 -21.62 0.25 -28.52
C LEU A 917 -22.54 1.36 -27.97
N ARG A 918 -22.25 1.89 -26.78
CA ARG A 918 -23.04 2.97 -26.17
C ARG A 918 -22.79 4.34 -26.80
N ALA A 919 -21.64 4.54 -27.45
CA ALA A 919 -21.36 5.75 -28.21
C ALA A 919 -22.13 5.81 -29.54
N MET A 920 -22.44 4.66 -30.17
CA MET A 920 -23.12 4.61 -31.47
C MET A 920 -24.48 5.33 -31.51
N PRO A 921 -25.39 5.22 -30.51
CA PRO A 921 -26.62 6.00 -30.44
C PRO A 921 -26.44 7.51 -30.60
N SER A 922 -25.31 8.07 -30.18
CA SER A 922 -25.00 9.51 -30.26
C SER A 922 -24.74 9.99 -31.68
N LEU A 923 -24.56 9.07 -32.63
CA LEU A 923 -24.38 9.36 -34.06
C LEU A 923 -25.72 9.49 -34.81
N LYS A 924 -26.82 9.77 -34.10
CA LYS A 924 -28.16 9.94 -34.70
C LYS A 924 -28.40 11.40 -35.12
N GLY A 925 -28.81 11.60 -36.37
CA GLY A 925 -29.20 12.93 -36.88
C GLY A 925 -28.00 13.73 -37.40
N ALA A 926 -27.91 15.01 -37.06
CA ALA A 926 -26.74 15.82 -37.38
C ALA A 926 -25.56 15.31 -36.53
N VAL A 927 -24.64 14.55 -37.12
CA VAL A 927 -23.49 13.92 -36.42
C VAL A 927 -22.52 14.96 -35.83
N ALA A 928 -22.56 16.21 -36.31
CA ALA A 928 -21.60 17.27 -35.96
C ALA A 928 -21.45 17.56 -34.44
N PRO A 929 -22.51 17.59 -33.61
CA PRO A 929 -22.41 17.77 -32.17
C PRO A 929 -21.70 16.63 -31.44
N ALA A 930 -21.55 15.45 -32.07
CA ALA A 930 -20.81 14.35 -31.46
C ALA A 930 -19.31 14.66 -31.35
N PHE A 931 -18.75 15.50 -32.22
CA PHE A 931 -17.34 15.91 -32.16
C PHE A 931 -17.10 16.87 -30.99
N GLY A 932 -16.17 16.53 -30.11
CA GLY A 932 -15.87 17.26 -28.87
C GLY A 932 -16.75 16.88 -27.67
N LEU A 933 -17.89 16.23 -27.89
CA LEU A 933 -18.74 15.69 -26.81
C LEU A 933 -18.49 14.20 -26.58
N VAL A 934 -18.61 13.38 -27.62
CA VAL A 934 -18.48 11.91 -27.54
C VAL A 934 -17.27 11.44 -28.34
N LEU A 935 -17.07 11.99 -29.53
CA LEU A 935 -15.94 11.73 -30.40
C LEU A 935 -14.86 12.79 -30.24
N HIS A 936 -13.62 12.42 -30.48
CA HIS A 936 -12.50 13.35 -30.50
C HIS A 936 -12.62 14.34 -31.67
N PRO A 937 -12.35 15.65 -31.48
CA PRO A 937 -12.47 16.66 -32.53
C PRO A 937 -11.66 16.33 -33.80
N LEU A 938 -10.53 15.65 -33.64
CA LEU A 938 -9.67 15.22 -34.75
C LEU A 938 -10.38 14.29 -35.74
N ALA A 939 -11.36 13.49 -35.29
CA ALA A 939 -12.16 12.66 -36.19
C ALA A 939 -12.94 13.50 -37.22
N ALA A 940 -13.22 14.78 -36.94
CA ALA A 940 -13.83 15.70 -37.90
C ALA A 940 -12.89 16.11 -39.04
N VAL A 941 -11.57 16.11 -38.81
CA VAL A 941 -10.54 16.49 -39.82
C VAL A 941 -10.54 15.51 -41.00
N ALA A 942 -11.01 14.29 -40.79
CA ALA A 942 -11.12 13.26 -41.81
C ALA A 942 -12.13 13.61 -42.92
N PHE A 943 -13.03 14.58 -42.73
CA PHE A 943 -14.05 14.91 -43.72
C PHE A 943 -13.58 16.00 -44.68
N LYS A 944 -13.88 15.82 -45.97
CA LYS A 944 -13.48 16.76 -47.03
C LYS A 944 -13.93 18.21 -46.76
N ASN A 945 -15.04 18.39 -46.05
CA ASN A 945 -15.59 19.69 -45.68
C ASN A 945 -15.33 20.09 -44.22
N PHE A 946 -14.21 19.68 -43.63
CA PHE A 946 -13.83 20.00 -42.24
C PHE A 946 -14.10 21.45 -41.79
N PRO A 947 -13.80 22.51 -42.57
CA PRO A 947 -14.08 23.90 -42.14
C PRO A 947 -15.56 24.18 -41.87
N GLU A 948 -16.46 23.47 -42.55
CA GLU A 948 -17.91 23.55 -42.33
C GLU A 948 -18.31 22.72 -41.12
N VAL A 949 -17.73 21.52 -40.97
CA VAL A 949 -17.97 20.63 -39.83
C VAL A 949 -17.58 21.26 -38.50
N ALA A 950 -16.44 21.98 -38.47
CA ALA A 950 -16.00 22.74 -37.31
C ALA A 950 -16.97 23.86 -36.90
N ARG A 951 -17.84 24.32 -37.81
CA ARG A 951 -18.92 25.28 -37.54
C ARG A 951 -20.25 24.60 -37.18
N GLY A 952 -20.24 23.29 -36.94
CA GLY A 952 -21.43 22.50 -36.61
C GLY A 952 -22.23 22.04 -37.83
N LEU A 953 -21.73 22.22 -39.06
CA LEU A 953 -22.40 21.74 -40.27
C LEU A 953 -22.12 20.26 -40.51
N ARG A 954 -22.87 19.67 -41.42
CA ARG A 954 -22.87 18.24 -41.68
C ARG A 954 -21.54 17.76 -42.31
N PRO A 955 -20.92 16.68 -41.79
CA PRO A 955 -19.75 16.06 -42.42
C PRO A 955 -20.08 15.38 -43.76
N LYS A 956 -19.16 15.48 -44.72
CA LYS A 956 -19.26 14.91 -46.07
C LYS A 956 -17.95 14.26 -46.49
N SER A 957 -18.03 13.09 -47.11
CA SER A 957 -16.90 12.40 -47.76
C SER A 957 -15.72 12.15 -46.81
N PHE A 958 -15.80 11.07 -46.04
CA PHE A 958 -14.71 10.64 -45.16
C PHE A 958 -13.46 10.23 -45.96
N GLN A 959 -12.29 10.74 -45.56
CA GLN A 959 -10.99 10.49 -46.16
C GLN A 959 -10.07 9.78 -45.15
N LEU A 960 -9.84 8.48 -45.36
CA LEU A 960 -9.03 7.68 -44.43
C LEU A 960 -7.57 8.15 -44.36
N LYS A 961 -7.03 8.61 -45.48
CA LYS A 961 -5.68 9.18 -45.55
C LYS A 961 -5.53 10.44 -44.69
N ALA A 962 -6.46 11.38 -44.81
CA ALA A 962 -6.46 12.61 -44.00
C ALA A 962 -6.62 12.29 -42.51
N TYR A 963 -7.45 11.30 -42.16
CA TYR A 963 -7.59 10.84 -40.79
C TYR A 963 -6.29 10.25 -40.23
N ARG A 964 -5.61 9.39 -41.02
CA ARG A 964 -4.32 8.80 -40.65
C ARG A 964 -3.25 9.88 -40.43
N GLU A 965 -3.13 10.83 -41.35
CA GLU A 965 -2.17 11.94 -41.24
C GLU A 965 -2.45 12.80 -40.00
N ALA A 966 -3.72 13.09 -39.71
CA ALA A 966 -4.12 13.82 -38.52
C ALA A 966 -3.78 13.06 -37.23
N LEU A 967 -4.04 11.75 -37.20
CA LEU A 967 -3.74 10.90 -36.05
C LEU A 967 -2.23 10.81 -35.78
N VAL A 968 -1.40 10.71 -36.83
CA VAL A 968 0.08 10.69 -36.70
C VAL A 968 0.63 12.05 -36.28
N GLY A 969 0.02 13.14 -36.74
CA GLY A 969 0.43 14.51 -36.39
C GLY A 969 0.08 14.94 -34.96
N ALA A 970 -0.87 14.27 -34.31
CA ALA A 970 -1.29 14.57 -32.95
C ALA A 970 -0.62 13.64 -31.93
N ARG A 971 0.18 14.20 -31.01
CA ARG A 971 0.70 13.42 -29.87
C ARG A 971 -0.45 13.11 -28.91
N PRO A 972 -0.53 11.88 -28.36
CA PRO A 972 -1.52 11.56 -27.35
C PRO A 972 -1.22 12.34 -26.06
N GLU A 973 -2.00 13.38 -25.79
CA GLU A 973 -2.04 14.01 -24.47
C GLU A 973 -2.50 12.97 -23.44
N GLY A 974 -1.83 12.90 -22.29
CA GLY A 974 -2.16 11.89 -21.26
C GLY A 974 -1.57 10.50 -21.50
N ALA A 975 -0.52 10.33 -22.31
CA ALA A 975 0.11 9.03 -22.58
C ALA A 975 0.49 8.21 -21.34
N HIS A 976 0.78 8.85 -20.20
CA HIS A 976 1.03 8.18 -18.91
C HIS A 976 -0.17 7.36 -18.40
N GLN A 977 -1.38 7.60 -18.91
CA GLN A 977 -2.58 6.83 -18.57
C GLN A 977 -2.57 5.44 -19.19
N LEU A 978 -1.82 5.23 -20.29
CA LEU A 978 -1.70 3.92 -20.95
C LEU A 978 -0.88 2.91 -20.13
N ASP A 979 -0.18 3.38 -19.09
CA ASP A 979 0.49 2.54 -18.10
C ASP A 979 -0.53 1.85 -17.16
N ASP A 980 -1.76 2.36 -17.06
CA ASP A 980 -2.85 1.70 -16.34
C ASP A 980 -3.51 0.64 -17.24
N GLU A 981 -3.54 -0.61 -16.77
CA GLU A 981 -4.14 -1.71 -17.53
C GLU A 981 -5.66 -1.62 -17.66
N LEU A 982 -6.32 -0.88 -16.76
CA LEU A 982 -7.76 -0.72 -16.72
C LEU A 982 -8.25 0.54 -17.46
N PHE A 983 -7.33 1.32 -18.03
CA PHE A 983 -7.68 2.54 -18.75
C PHE A 983 -8.61 2.25 -19.94
N LEU A 984 -9.72 2.99 -20.00
CA LEU A 984 -10.63 3.06 -21.14
C LEU A 984 -10.72 4.52 -21.61
N PRO A 985 -10.86 4.78 -22.92
CA PRO A 985 -11.02 6.15 -23.41
C PRO A 985 -12.41 6.72 -23.08
N LYS A 986 -12.48 8.04 -22.84
CA LYS A 986 -13.73 8.74 -22.51
C LYS A 986 -14.50 9.25 -23.72
N ASP A 987 -15.72 9.68 -23.44
CA ASP A 987 -16.43 10.69 -24.24
C ASP A 987 -15.51 11.90 -24.49
N GLY A 988 -15.29 12.22 -25.77
CA GLY A 988 -14.35 13.24 -26.23
C GLY A 988 -12.96 12.69 -26.62
N ASP A 989 -12.59 11.48 -26.19
CA ASP A 989 -11.35 10.80 -26.60
C ASP A 989 -11.59 9.77 -27.72
N LEU A 990 -12.85 9.35 -27.94
CA LEU A 990 -13.18 8.27 -28.86
C LEU A 990 -12.81 8.62 -30.30
N LEU A 991 -12.18 7.69 -31.02
CA LEU A 991 -11.63 7.93 -32.37
C LEU A 991 -10.54 9.03 -32.37
N GLY A 992 -9.89 9.27 -31.23
CA GLY A 992 -8.71 10.10 -31.09
C GLY A 992 -7.40 9.30 -31.02
N PRO A 993 -6.25 9.98 -30.93
CA PRO A 993 -4.93 9.33 -30.83
C PRO A 993 -4.79 8.49 -29.55
N LEU A 994 -5.34 8.93 -28.42
CA LEU A 994 -5.29 8.19 -27.16
C LEU A 994 -6.12 6.89 -27.21
N HIS A 995 -7.33 6.91 -27.80
CA HIS A 995 -8.13 5.70 -28.00
C HIS A 995 -7.43 4.70 -28.93
N LEU A 996 -6.85 5.16 -30.05
CA LEU A 996 -6.11 4.27 -30.94
C LEU A 996 -4.87 3.67 -30.25
N ALA A 997 -4.12 4.47 -29.48
CA ALA A 997 -2.97 3.98 -28.72
C ALA A 997 -3.39 2.93 -27.66
N GLN A 998 -4.50 3.15 -26.95
CA GLN A 998 -5.09 2.18 -26.02
C GLN A 998 -5.47 0.87 -26.72
N ALA A 999 -6.09 0.93 -27.90
CA ALA A 999 -6.47 -0.24 -28.67
C ALA A 999 -5.25 -1.08 -29.13
N TRP A 1000 -4.15 -0.42 -29.53
CA TRP A 1000 -2.90 -1.11 -29.85
C TRP A 1000 -2.26 -1.76 -28.62
N ARG A 1001 -2.24 -1.05 -27.48
CA ARG A 1001 -1.67 -1.55 -26.23
C ARG A 1001 -2.43 -2.76 -25.68
N ASP A 1002 -3.77 -2.72 -25.71
CA ASP A 1002 -4.65 -3.83 -25.32
C ASP A 1002 -4.41 -5.08 -26.19
N MET A 1003 -4.30 -4.89 -27.51
CA MET A 1003 -4.00 -5.99 -28.45
C MET A 1003 -2.59 -6.56 -28.27
N GLU A 1004 -1.60 -5.72 -27.99
CA GLU A 1004 -0.23 -6.16 -27.68
C GLU A 1004 -0.21 -7.07 -26.46
N ARG A 1005 -0.80 -6.62 -25.35
CA ARG A 1005 -0.95 -7.43 -24.12
C ARG A 1005 -1.70 -8.73 -24.40
N GLY A 1006 -2.83 -8.66 -25.11
CA GLY A 1006 -3.62 -9.85 -25.45
C GLY A 1006 -2.82 -10.88 -26.26
N LEU A 1007 -2.00 -10.42 -27.21
CA LEU A 1007 -1.14 -11.30 -28.01
C LEU A 1007 -0.06 -11.94 -27.15
N GLU A 1008 0.60 -11.17 -26.28
CA GLU A 1008 1.61 -11.64 -25.33
C GLU A 1008 1.04 -12.68 -24.36
N THR A 1009 -0.10 -12.40 -23.72
CA THR A 1009 -0.78 -13.35 -22.84
C THR A 1009 -1.12 -14.64 -23.59
N SER A 1010 -1.60 -14.54 -24.84
CA SER A 1010 -1.89 -15.73 -25.66
C SER A 1010 -0.65 -16.54 -26.09
N ARG A 1011 0.59 -16.07 -25.86
CA ARG A 1011 1.83 -16.84 -26.10
C ARG A 1011 2.14 -17.80 -24.96
N LEU A 1012 1.60 -17.57 -23.77
CA LEU A 1012 1.87 -18.36 -22.57
C LEU A 1012 1.27 -19.78 -22.63
N MET A 1013 0.26 -19.99 -23.49
CA MET A 1013 -0.35 -21.29 -23.70
C MET A 1013 -0.42 -21.63 -25.20
N GLN A 1014 0.02 -22.83 -25.56
CA GLN A 1014 -0.12 -23.30 -26.94
C GLN A 1014 -1.58 -23.57 -27.27
N SER A 1015 -2.03 -23.07 -28.43
CA SER A 1015 -3.40 -23.25 -28.89
C SER A 1015 -3.42 -23.44 -30.41
N PRO A 1016 -4.00 -24.55 -30.93
CA PRO A 1016 -4.14 -24.74 -32.37
C PRO A 1016 -5.03 -23.67 -33.00
N ARG A 1017 -5.91 -23.04 -32.21
CA ARG A 1017 -6.76 -21.92 -32.64
C ARG A 1017 -5.97 -20.66 -32.91
N LYS A 1018 -4.99 -20.36 -32.06
CA LYS A 1018 -4.08 -19.23 -32.25
C LYS A 1018 -3.33 -19.37 -33.58
N ALA A 1019 -2.74 -20.54 -33.82
CA ALA A 1019 -2.01 -20.80 -35.06
C ALA A 1019 -2.93 -20.66 -36.29
N ALA A 1020 -4.13 -21.24 -36.25
CA ALA A 1020 -5.12 -21.11 -37.32
C ALA A 1020 -5.59 -19.66 -37.53
N ALA A 1021 -5.86 -18.91 -36.46
CA ALA A 1021 -6.30 -17.53 -36.53
C ALA A 1021 -5.21 -16.61 -37.08
N ILE A 1022 -3.96 -16.72 -36.61
CA ILE A 1022 -2.85 -15.91 -37.15
C ILE A 1022 -2.62 -16.22 -38.64
N ALA A 1023 -2.65 -17.50 -39.03
CA ALA A 1023 -2.51 -17.90 -40.42
C ALA A 1023 -3.67 -17.40 -41.30
N MET A 1024 -4.90 -17.45 -40.79
CA MET A 1024 -6.08 -16.91 -41.47
C MET A 1024 -6.01 -15.38 -41.60
N ALA A 1025 -5.58 -14.65 -40.57
CA ALA A 1025 -5.38 -13.21 -40.62
C ALA A 1025 -4.32 -12.79 -41.66
N ARG A 1026 -3.21 -13.55 -41.73
CA ARG A 1026 -2.17 -13.38 -42.75
C ARG A 1026 -2.71 -13.59 -44.17
N GLN A 1027 -3.45 -14.68 -44.40
CA GLN A 1027 -4.04 -14.98 -45.71
C GLN A 1027 -5.10 -13.94 -46.10
N TRP A 1028 -5.92 -13.49 -45.15
CA TRP A 1028 -6.90 -12.44 -45.39
C TRP A 1028 -6.24 -11.12 -45.78
N ARG A 1029 -5.14 -10.72 -45.12
CA ARG A 1029 -4.36 -9.53 -45.52
C ARG A 1029 -3.81 -9.62 -46.94
N ARG A 1030 -3.39 -10.82 -47.39
CA ARG A 1030 -2.91 -11.04 -48.76
C ARG A 1030 -4.01 -10.88 -49.81
N GLU A 1031 -5.21 -11.41 -49.54
CA GLU A 1031 -6.34 -11.31 -50.48
C GLU A 1031 -7.07 -9.97 -50.43
N GLN A 1032 -6.93 -9.20 -49.36
CA GLN A 1032 -7.63 -7.92 -49.13
C GLN A 1032 -6.69 -6.82 -48.58
N PRO A 1033 -5.74 -6.35 -49.40
CA PRO A 1033 -4.78 -5.34 -48.96
C PRO A 1033 -5.36 -3.91 -48.90
N ALA A 1034 -6.36 -3.59 -49.72
CA ALA A 1034 -6.97 -2.26 -49.83
C ALA A 1034 -8.46 -2.34 -50.20
N PHE A 1035 -9.20 -1.25 -49.97
CA PHE A 1035 -10.59 -1.15 -50.41
C PHE A 1035 -10.73 -1.14 -51.94
N ASP A 1036 -11.72 -1.87 -52.43
CA ASP A 1036 -12.04 -1.96 -53.86
C ASP A 1036 -12.95 -0.82 -54.35
N SER A 1037 -13.38 -0.90 -55.61
CA SER A 1037 -14.24 0.11 -56.24
C SER A 1037 -15.64 0.24 -55.62
N SER A 1038 -16.09 -0.75 -54.84
CA SER A 1038 -17.40 -0.75 -54.18
C SER A 1038 -17.44 0.09 -52.91
N ALA A 1039 -16.27 0.48 -52.37
CA ALA A 1039 -16.16 1.33 -51.19
C ALA A 1039 -16.46 2.82 -51.50
N PRO A 1040 -16.88 3.61 -50.48
CA PRO A 1040 -16.96 5.07 -50.54
C PRO A 1040 -15.68 5.70 -51.11
N ALA A 1041 -15.82 6.80 -51.85
CA ALA A 1041 -14.74 7.37 -52.67
C ALA A 1041 -13.46 7.70 -51.87
N GLY A 1042 -13.57 8.18 -50.64
CA GLY A 1042 -12.42 8.51 -49.79
C GLY A 1042 -11.78 7.32 -49.05
N LEU A 1043 -12.27 6.10 -49.29
CA LEU A 1043 -11.67 4.86 -48.80
C LEU A 1043 -10.97 4.05 -49.90
N ARG A 1044 -11.30 4.26 -51.17
CA ARG A 1044 -10.81 3.43 -52.30
C ARG A 1044 -9.28 3.44 -52.38
N GLY A 1045 -8.68 2.25 -52.48
CA GLY A 1045 -7.22 2.09 -52.57
C GLY A 1045 -6.45 2.31 -51.27
N GLU A 1046 -7.12 2.71 -50.18
CA GLU A 1046 -6.48 2.92 -48.88
C GLU A 1046 -6.41 1.60 -48.06
N ASN A 1047 -5.36 1.49 -47.24
CA ASN A 1047 -5.23 0.42 -46.24
C ASN A 1047 -6.02 0.79 -44.97
N LEU A 1048 -6.74 -0.19 -44.42
CA LEU A 1048 -7.56 -0.06 -43.21
C LEU A 1048 -6.76 0.18 -41.94
N VAL A 1049 -5.57 -0.41 -41.82
CA VAL A 1049 -4.83 -0.44 -40.56
C VAL A 1049 -4.25 0.93 -40.25
N LEU A 1050 -4.73 1.57 -39.18
CA LEU A 1050 -4.21 2.80 -38.62
C LEU A 1050 -3.13 2.47 -37.58
N ASP A 1051 -1.88 2.87 -37.84
CA ASP A 1051 -0.73 2.66 -36.94
C ASP A 1051 -0.10 4.01 -36.58
N LEU A 1052 0.09 4.24 -35.28
CA LEU A 1052 0.70 5.47 -34.73
C LEU A 1052 2.21 5.30 -34.51
N ARG A 1053 2.75 4.09 -34.60
CA ARG A 1053 4.16 3.80 -34.35
C ARG A 1053 4.98 4.32 -35.53
N GLN A 1054 5.84 5.31 -35.28
CA GLN A 1054 6.84 5.70 -36.27
C GLN A 1054 7.88 4.57 -36.39
N ALA A 1055 8.35 4.31 -37.61
CA ALA A 1055 9.52 3.49 -37.81
C ALA A 1055 10.73 4.29 -37.32
N ASP A 1056 11.01 4.25 -36.01
CA ASP A 1056 12.30 4.67 -35.50
C ASP A 1056 13.33 3.79 -36.21
N GLY A 1057 14.26 4.40 -36.95
CA GLY A 1057 15.24 3.74 -37.82
C GLY A 1057 16.30 2.91 -37.08
N HIS A 1058 15.96 2.37 -35.91
CA HIS A 1058 16.75 1.42 -35.15
C HIS A 1058 16.49 0.01 -35.68
N GLU A 1059 17.55 -0.80 -35.81
CA GLU A 1059 17.43 -2.23 -36.07
C GLU A 1059 16.62 -2.86 -34.94
N VAL A 1060 15.45 -3.37 -35.31
CA VAL A 1060 14.57 -4.15 -34.44
C VAL A 1060 14.95 -5.61 -34.63
N ASP A 1061 14.96 -6.41 -33.56
CA ASP A 1061 15.24 -7.84 -33.71
C ASP A 1061 14.14 -8.56 -34.51
N ASP A 1062 14.47 -9.73 -35.06
CA ASP A 1062 13.57 -10.55 -35.89
C ASP A 1062 12.28 -10.97 -35.14
N GLU A 1063 12.32 -11.11 -33.80
CA GLU A 1063 11.17 -11.51 -32.98
C GLU A 1063 10.18 -10.35 -32.80
N GLU A 1064 10.68 -9.14 -32.56
CA GLU A 1064 9.90 -7.91 -32.49
C GLU A 1064 9.34 -7.52 -33.87
N GLU A 1065 10.07 -7.78 -34.96
CA GLU A 1065 9.53 -7.63 -36.31
C GLU A 1065 8.37 -8.60 -36.57
N LEU A 1066 8.54 -9.89 -36.26
CA LEU A 1066 7.48 -10.89 -36.38
C LEU A 1066 6.26 -10.57 -35.48
N LYS A 1067 6.50 -10.04 -34.27
CA LYS A 1067 5.44 -9.56 -33.37
C LYS A 1067 4.65 -8.42 -34.03
N ARG A 1068 5.33 -7.44 -34.63
CA ARG A 1068 4.68 -6.33 -35.35
C ARG A 1068 3.86 -6.82 -36.53
N GLU A 1069 4.36 -7.78 -37.30
CA GLU A 1069 3.60 -8.40 -38.39
C GLU A 1069 2.31 -9.06 -37.91
N HIS A 1070 2.39 -9.87 -36.85
CA HIS A 1070 1.23 -10.54 -36.27
C HIS A 1070 0.17 -9.54 -35.78
N LEU A 1071 0.60 -8.49 -35.07
CA LEU A 1071 -0.31 -7.43 -34.61
C LEU A 1071 -0.98 -6.72 -35.80
N GLY A 1072 -0.23 -6.42 -36.87
CA GLY A 1072 -0.78 -5.84 -38.09
C GLY A 1072 -1.80 -6.75 -38.79
N HIS A 1073 -1.59 -8.06 -38.80
CA HIS A 1073 -2.53 -9.03 -39.38
C HIS A 1073 -3.83 -9.09 -38.58
N ILE A 1074 -3.74 -9.15 -37.25
CA ILE A 1074 -4.91 -9.18 -36.36
C ILE A 1074 -5.70 -7.87 -36.47
N ALA A 1075 -5.03 -6.72 -36.44
CA ALA A 1075 -5.68 -5.41 -36.62
C ALA A 1075 -6.45 -5.33 -37.94
N ASN A 1076 -5.87 -5.83 -39.04
CA ASN A 1076 -6.54 -5.88 -40.35
C ASN A 1076 -7.79 -6.76 -40.32
N ALA A 1077 -7.72 -7.94 -39.69
CA ALA A 1077 -8.87 -8.83 -39.54
C ALA A 1077 -9.99 -8.17 -38.72
N CYS A 1078 -9.66 -7.53 -37.59
CA CYS A 1078 -10.62 -6.78 -36.77
C CYS A 1078 -11.29 -5.65 -37.56
N ALA A 1079 -10.51 -4.88 -38.33
CA ALA A 1079 -11.03 -3.77 -39.14
C ALA A 1079 -12.04 -4.24 -40.19
N TRP A 1080 -11.71 -5.31 -40.93
CA TRP A 1080 -12.60 -5.89 -41.95
C TRP A 1080 -13.85 -6.54 -41.35
N LEU A 1081 -13.72 -7.28 -40.23
CA LEU A 1081 -14.87 -7.85 -39.52
C LEU A 1081 -15.84 -6.73 -39.11
N ALA A 1082 -15.33 -5.68 -38.47
CA ALA A 1082 -16.13 -4.55 -38.03
C ALA A 1082 -16.82 -3.84 -39.21
N TRP A 1083 -16.13 -3.65 -40.34
CA TRP A 1083 -16.70 -3.06 -41.55
C TRP A 1083 -17.91 -3.83 -42.04
N HIS A 1084 -17.76 -5.14 -42.27
CA HIS A 1084 -18.85 -5.97 -42.78
C HIS A 1084 -20.00 -6.11 -41.77
N PHE A 1085 -19.71 -6.12 -40.47
CA PHE A 1085 -20.76 -6.18 -39.45
C PHE A 1085 -21.61 -4.90 -39.44
N ARG A 1086 -20.99 -3.72 -39.56
CA ARG A 1086 -21.74 -2.46 -39.66
C ARG A 1086 -22.40 -2.26 -41.02
N LEU A 1087 -21.84 -2.84 -42.08
CA LEU A 1087 -22.44 -2.81 -43.42
C LEU A 1087 -23.73 -3.63 -43.50
N GLU A 1088 -23.83 -4.76 -42.78
CA GLU A 1088 -25.03 -5.63 -42.77
C GLU A 1088 -26.31 -4.86 -42.40
N ALA A 1089 -26.22 -3.90 -41.47
CA ALA A 1089 -27.36 -3.08 -41.05
C ALA A 1089 -27.93 -2.19 -42.18
N ARG A 1090 -27.14 -1.94 -43.23
CA ARG A 1090 -27.46 -1.05 -44.36
C ARG A 1090 -27.60 -1.81 -45.67
N SER A 1091 -26.86 -2.89 -45.83
CA SER A 1091 -26.85 -3.79 -46.97
C SER A 1091 -26.97 -5.23 -46.48
N PRO A 1092 -28.21 -5.73 -46.24
CA PRO A 1092 -28.44 -7.09 -45.80
C PRO A 1092 -27.78 -8.13 -46.72
N GLY A 1093 -27.18 -9.16 -46.13
CA GLY A 1093 -26.43 -10.21 -46.84
C GLY A 1093 -24.93 -9.94 -47.04
N ALA A 1094 -24.42 -8.80 -46.57
CA ALA A 1094 -22.98 -8.53 -46.51
C ALA A 1094 -22.24 -9.50 -45.59
N LEU A 1095 -22.85 -9.85 -44.45
CA LEU A 1095 -22.31 -10.79 -43.46
C LEU A 1095 -22.25 -12.22 -44.01
N ALA A 1096 -23.28 -12.66 -44.74
CA ALA A 1096 -23.30 -13.99 -45.37
C ALA A 1096 -22.18 -14.14 -46.42
N LYS A 1097 -21.97 -13.10 -47.24
CA LYS A 1097 -20.85 -13.05 -48.21
C LYS A 1097 -19.49 -13.10 -47.52
N LEU A 1098 -19.33 -12.39 -46.41
CA LEU A 1098 -18.12 -12.45 -45.61
C LEU A 1098 -17.86 -13.88 -45.09
N HIS A 1099 -18.84 -14.52 -44.46
CA HIS A 1099 -18.67 -15.89 -43.94
C HIS A 1099 -18.31 -16.89 -45.02
N ALA A 1100 -18.93 -16.81 -46.21
CA ALA A 1100 -18.57 -17.66 -47.34
C ALA A 1100 -17.10 -17.46 -47.77
N LYS A 1101 -16.62 -16.22 -47.78
CA LYS A 1101 -15.23 -15.89 -48.09
C LYS A 1101 -14.27 -16.39 -47.02
N LEU A 1102 -14.57 -16.15 -45.74
CA LEU A 1102 -13.75 -16.64 -44.63
C LEU A 1102 -13.70 -18.17 -44.59
N ALA A 1103 -14.79 -18.86 -44.93
CA ALA A 1103 -14.82 -20.31 -45.06
C ALA A 1103 -13.93 -20.81 -46.22
N SER A 1104 -13.90 -20.11 -47.34
CA SER A 1104 -12.98 -20.40 -48.45
C SER A 1104 -11.52 -20.22 -48.04
N LEU A 1105 -11.20 -19.06 -47.45
CA LEU A 1105 -9.87 -18.74 -46.90
C LEU A 1105 -9.40 -19.78 -45.89
N ARG A 1106 -10.29 -20.21 -44.98
CA ARG A 1106 -9.98 -21.18 -43.95
C ARG A 1106 -9.57 -22.53 -44.51
N ARG A 1107 -10.13 -22.95 -45.65
CA ARG A 1107 -9.76 -24.20 -46.35
C ARG A 1107 -8.37 -24.15 -46.98
N GLN A 1108 -7.82 -22.95 -47.21
CA GLN A 1108 -6.47 -22.75 -47.76
C GLN A 1108 -5.38 -22.77 -46.68
N VAL A 1109 -5.74 -22.79 -45.39
CA VAL A 1109 -4.79 -22.79 -44.26
C VAL A 1109 -4.52 -24.23 -43.80
N GLU A 1110 -3.24 -24.63 -43.76
CA GLU A 1110 -2.80 -26.01 -43.47
C GLU A 1110 -3.12 -26.53 -42.05
N VAL A 1111 -3.40 -25.64 -41.10
CA VAL A 1111 -3.74 -26.02 -39.72
C VAL A 1111 -5.13 -26.69 -39.67
N GLN A 1112 -5.21 -27.98 -39.35
CA GLN A 1112 -6.48 -28.71 -39.21
C GLN A 1112 -7.14 -28.44 -37.84
N GLY A 1113 -8.48 -28.54 -37.77
CA GLY A 1113 -9.25 -28.54 -36.51
C GLY A 1113 -10.19 -27.34 -36.28
N PRO A 1114 -9.70 -26.08 -36.18
CA PRO A 1114 -10.56 -24.94 -35.85
C PRO A 1114 -11.49 -24.48 -37.00
N VAL A 1115 -12.72 -24.07 -36.71
CA VAL A 1115 -13.65 -23.47 -37.69
C VAL A 1115 -13.48 -21.95 -37.78
N VAL A 1116 -14.18 -21.28 -38.71
CA VAL A 1116 -14.13 -19.80 -38.85
C VAL A 1116 -14.53 -19.09 -37.56
N SER A 1117 -15.55 -19.59 -36.85
CA SER A 1117 -15.98 -19.01 -35.57
C SER A 1117 -14.91 -19.10 -34.48
N ASP A 1118 -14.07 -20.14 -34.47
CA ASP A 1118 -12.95 -20.22 -33.53
C ASP A 1118 -11.90 -19.12 -33.79
N CYS A 1119 -11.65 -18.81 -35.07
CA CYS A 1119 -10.69 -17.77 -35.46
C CYS A 1119 -11.24 -16.37 -35.13
N VAL A 1120 -12.52 -16.13 -35.41
CA VAL A 1120 -13.20 -14.88 -35.01
C VAL A 1120 -13.22 -14.74 -33.48
N GLY A 1121 -13.52 -15.82 -32.76
CA GLY A 1121 -13.48 -15.85 -31.30
C GLY A 1121 -12.10 -15.50 -30.74
N TYR A 1122 -11.02 -15.96 -31.38
CA TYR A 1122 -9.66 -15.58 -31.01
C TYR A 1122 -9.40 -14.07 -31.17
N TYR A 1123 -9.78 -13.47 -32.31
CA TYR A 1123 -9.58 -12.02 -32.50
C TYR A 1123 -10.38 -11.18 -31.50
N LEU A 1124 -11.63 -11.56 -31.21
CA LEU A 1124 -12.47 -10.86 -30.23
C LEU A 1124 -11.95 -11.01 -28.80
N HIS A 1125 -11.21 -12.09 -28.51
CA HIS A 1125 -10.59 -12.32 -27.21
C HIS A 1125 -9.26 -11.56 -27.05
N VAL A 1126 -8.40 -11.57 -28.08
CA VAL A 1126 -7.06 -10.97 -28.04
C VAL A 1126 -7.06 -9.48 -28.35
N ALA A 1127 -8.00 -9.00 -29.15
CA ALA A 1127 -8.06 -7.62 -29.63
C ALA A 1127 -9.45 -6.97 -29.47
N PRO A 1128 -10.11 -7.08 -28.30
CA PRO A 1128 -11.45 -6.52 -28.10
C PRO A 1128 -11.47 -5.00 -28.30
N ALA A 1129 -10.47 -4.26 -27.80
CA ALA A 1129 -10.42 -2.81 -27.99
C ALA A 1129 -10.20 -2.41 -29.45
N MET A 1130 -9.34 -3.12 -30.17
CA MET A 1130 -9.10 -2.86 -31.59
C MET A 1130 -10.36 -3.11 -32.43
N PHE A 1131 -11.07 -4.21 -32.20
CA PHE A 1131 -12.34 -4.47 -32.86
C PHE A 1131 -13.39 -3.41 -32.52
N ALA A 1132 -13.51 -3.01 -31.24
CA ALA A 1132 -14.43 -1.98 -30.78
C ALA A 1132 -14.18 -0.60 -31.43
N PHE A 1133 -12.90 -0.20 -31.53
CA PHE A 1133 -12.47 1.04 -32.19
C PHE A 1133 -12.96 1.08 -33.64
N TYR A 1134 -12.69 0.04 -34.42
CA TYR A 1134 -13.14 -0.03 -35.82
C TYR A 1134 -14.65 -0.14 -35.94
N LEU A 1135 -15.32 -0.83 -35.01
CA LEU A 1135 -16.77 -0.94 -35.00
C LEU A 1135 -17.44 0.44 -34.89
N LEU A 1136 -16.91 1.32 -34.01
CA LEU A 1136 -17.37 2.70 -33.88
C LEU A 1136 -16.97 3.56 -35.09
N LEU A 1137 -15.74 3.43 -35.59
CA LEU A 1137 -15.27 4.16 -36.78
C LEU A 1137 -16.16 3.87 -37.99
N TRP A 1138 -16.47 2.61 -38.25
CA TRP A 1138 -17.30 2.24 -39.39
C TRP A 1138 -18.77 2.62 -39.20
N GLU A 1139 -19.27 2.65 -37.96
CA GLU A 1139 -20.59 3.23 -37.73
C GLU A 1139 -20.62 4.73 -38.07
N LEU A 1140 -19.59 5.50 -37.69
CA LEU A 1140 -19.47 6.91 -38.07
C LEU A 1140 -19.45 7.10 -39.60
N VAL A 1141 -18.55 6.38 -40.28
CA VAL A 1141 -18.36 6.52 -41.73
C VAL A 1141 -19.61 6.09 -42.50
N LEU A 1142 -20.15 4.92 -42.22
CA LEU A 1142 -21.30 4.39 -42.95
C LEU A 1142 -22.58 5.20 -42.66
N THR A 1143 -22.73 5.78 -41.47
CA THR A 1143 -23.85 6.69 -41.19
C THR A 1143 -23.80 7.94 -42.07
N ILE A 1144 -22.62 8.47 -42.36
CA ILE A 1144 -22.46 9.69 -43.16
C ILE A 1144 -22.57 9.39 -44.66
N GLU A 1145 -21.98 8.27 -45.09
CA GLU A 1145 -21.88 7.91 -46.51
C GLU A 1145 -23.12 7.18 -47.04
N LEU A 1146 -23.90 6.49 -46.20
CA LEU A 1146 -24.96 5.56 -46.68
C LEU A 1146 -26.34 5.71 -46.00
N ASP A 1147 -26.51 6.38 -44.85
CA ASP A 1147 -27.86 6.50 -44.24
C ASP A 1147 -28.71 7.56 -44.98
N PRO A 1148 -29.87 7.20 -45.59
CA PRO A 1148 -30.70 8.13 -46.35
C PRO A 1148 -31.27 9.28 -45.50
N ALA A 1149 -31.67 8.98 -44.26
CA ALA A 1149 -32.17 9.97 -43.30
C ALA A 1149 -31.12 10.99 -42.86
N VAL A 1150 -29.84 10.69 -43.06
CA VAL A 1150 -28.73 11.62 -42.87
C VAL A 1150 -28.43 12.31 -44.20
N GLN A 1151 -28.62 11.65 -45.35
CA GLN A 1151 -28.44 12.21 -46.70
C GLN A 1151 -29.44 13.31 -47.07
N ASP A 1152 -30.69 13.23 -46.64
CA ASP A 1152 -31.80 14.12 -47.03
C ASP A 1152 -32.09 15.28 -46.05
N VAL A 1153 -31.25 15.50 -45.03
CA VAL A 1153 -31.35 16.61 -44.04
C VAL A 1153 -30.20 17.59 -44.17
#